data_AF-A0A399GB16-F1
#
_entry.id   AF-A0A399GB16-F1
#
_cell.length_a   1.000
_cell.length_b   1.000
_cell.length_c   1.000
_cell.angle_alpha   90.00
_cell.angle_beta   90.00
_cell.angle_gamma   90.00
#
_symmetry.space_group_name_H-M   'P 1'
#
loop_
_entity.id
_entity.type
_entity.pdbx_description
1 polymer ?
#
loop_
_entity_poly.entity_id
_entity_poly.type
_entity_poly.pdbx_seq_one_letter_code
_entity_poly.pdbx_strand_id
1 'polypeptide(L)'
;MEGGVDMDERAETRTTAERQESGAEDEHEEENKFQKAIGAWRNIDLTTLIPQLDTVASDLVAHQRDTLTQRKDLAQKTKDFRKLDDASKLSDIKGLLKSYQNFIDLISNQSKTVQAAFFQVYSPLSEAPDPYPLLEASVDSLVTSEELVPKLTSENERLQKTVASLTTQLDESDKNLEQERAARKALEDSRDSKIKDVEASWSAVLNEKQDNWESKEKSLEEKVENQDRLLKELKASYEVSQRLGQGEATDEEGGRGATAAELEIVSSELERTSHRLAEITARNEQLRLELAQSASAPAQQLAAEDDPAFLRLRSENSSLLRKLENARFEKDSDRTRLETETRSLEREIKSLKSEKEALREKVLKWSDYENVKQELEVLKSIEFATGDDDDEATEVALSQNNASSKGKGETLEQLLLARNKKLSNELTVMRVSHQDLQTRLEALQEELSNTNMDLEKSRQLNETLEADLEKVQQEATNAFDPSGMSVAGTYVSRYPQSSFAGGRRGRSSPTSSIISGFDNSSQAPTLASLRAGGGGVEPMGGGSGILPMITAQRDRFKKRNSELEAELQKSYQTVSSLRSEIGALQKDNLDLYEKTRYVSSYNAVNRGPASSASSYATNPNPSAINMGDGGGSAVDTKYRSAYESNLSPFAAFRGRESARAMKRMHLFERMILRVTKFVLQTRTSRNIFAGYLLALHFMVFYFLFSYEASAGAAVVVGPSVPGGPVPGPEDAAAWHNEDEGTS
;
A
#
# COMPACT_ATOMS: atom_id res chain seq x y z
N MET A 1 14.85 -11.31 33.73
CA MET A 1 13.97 -10.19 33.36
C MET A 1 13.35 -10.54 32.04
N GLU A 2 12.16 -11.11 32.17
CA GLU A 2 11.24 -11.49 31.11
C GLU A 2 10.42 -10.25 30.73
N GLY A 3 10.07 -10.09 29.45
CA GLY A 3 9.01 -9.18 29.04
C GLY A 3 9.23 -8.42 27.73
N GLY A 4 8.39 -8.74 26.73
CA GLY A 4 7.71 -7.70 25.96
C GLY A 4 8.00 -7.61 24.46
N VAL A 5 7.80 -8.67 23.68
CA VAL A 5 7.64 -8.59 22.22
C VAL A 5 6.61 -9.63 21.79
N ASP A 6 5.29 -9.33 21.86
CA ASP A 6 4.25 -10.28 21.39
C ASP A 6 2.83 -9.68 21.19
N MET A 7 2.67 -8.35 21.10
CA MET A 7 1.33 -7.73 21.05
C MET A 7 0.87 -7.18 19.68
N ASP A 8 1.77 -6.94 18.72
CA ASP A 8 1.37 -6.32 17.44
C ASP A 8 1.05 -7.33 16.33
N GLU A 9 1.67 -8.52 16.28
CA GLU A 9 1.30 -9.59 15.31
C GLU A 9 -0.07 -10.22 15.58
N ARG A 10 -0.55 -10.13 16.83
CA ARG A 10 -1.81 -10.74 17.27
C ARG A 10 -3.06 -9.93 16.90
N ALA A 11 -2.88 -8.64 16.59
CA ALA A 11 -3.99 -7.74 16.22
C ALA A 11 -4.29 -7.81 14.71
N GLU A 12 -3.27 -7.94 13.87
CA GLU A 12 -3.45 -8.09 12.41
C GLU A 12 -3.96 -9.50 12.03
N THR A 13 -3.58 -10.53 12.80
CA THR A 13 -4.13 -11.89 12.65
C THR A 13 -5.56 -12.03 13.17
N ARG A 14 -5.96 -11.29 14.21
CA ARG A 14 -7.36 -11.27 14.70
C ARG A 14 -8.32 -10.56 13.75
N THR A 15 -7.92 -9.44 13.18
CA THR A 15 -8.78 -8.67 12.26
C THR A 15 -8.98 -9.36 10.91
N THR A 16 -8.01 -10.18 10.48
CA THR A 16 -8.15 -11.05 9.30
C THR A 16 -8.96 -12.31 9.62
N ALA A 17 -8.78 -12.91 10.81
CA ALA A 17 -9.59 -14.05 11.27
C ALA A 17 -11.06 -13.66 11.51
N GLU A 18 -11.38 -12.52 12.13
CA GLU A 18 -12.75 -12.07 12.38
C GLU A 18 -13.50 -11.72 11.06
N ARG A 19 -12.76 -11.27 10.04
CA ARG A 19 -13.34 -10.98 8.70
C ARG A 19 -13.53 -12.24 7.86
N GLN A 20 -12.78 -13.30 8.16
CA GLN A 20 -12.90 -14.61 7.52
C GLN A 20 -13.95 -15.48 8.23
N GLU A 21 -14.11 -15.34 9.56
CA GLU A 21 -15.18 -15.96 10.36
C GLU A 21 -16.56 -15.37 10.01
N SER A 22 -16.68 -14.05 9.86
CA SER A 22 -17.96 -13.42 9.46
C SER A 22 -18.40 -13.79 8.03
N GLY A 23 -17.45 -13.93 7.09
CA GLY A 23 -17.74 -14.43 5.75
C GLY A 23 -18.14 -15.91 5.73
N ALA A 24 -17.51 -16.73 6.58
CA ALA A 24 -17.86 -18.14 6.72
C ALA A 24 -19.26 -18.33 7.36
N GLU A 25 -19.65 -17.49 8.33
CA GLU A 25 -20.99 -17.53 8.92
C GLU A 25 -22.10 -17.21 7.91
N ASP A 26 -21.91 -16.19 7.06
CA ASP A 26 -22.85 -15.84 5.99
C ASP A 26 -22.91 -16.95 4.91
N GLU A 27 -21.78 -17.51 4.50
CA GLU A 27 -21.72 -18.65 3.56
C GLU A 27 -22.44 -19.88 4.12
N HIS A 28 -22.27 -20.18 5.42
CA HIS A 28 -22.99 -21.28 6.07
C HIS A 28 -24.50 -21.01 6.19
N GLU A 29 -24.93 -19.76 6.42
CA GLU A 29 -26.35 -19.41 6.41
C GLU A 29 -26.97 -19.53 5.01
N GLU A 30 -26.25 -19.12 3.97
CA GLU A 30 -26.68 -19.32 2.59
C GLU A 30 -26.72 -20.79 2.21
N GLU A 31 -25.68 -21.56 2.52
CA GLU A 31 -25.62 -23.01 2.30
C GLU A 31 -26.78 -23.73 3.01
N ASN A 32 -27.15 -23.28 4.21
CA ASN A 32 -28.34 -23.75 4.92
C ASN A 32 -29.66 -23.38 4.23
N LYS A 33 -29.74 -22.23 3.56
CA LYS A 33 -30.91 -21.84 2.73
C LYS A 33 -30.98 -22.68 1.46
N PHE A 34 -29.86 -22.95 0.79
CA PHE A 34 -29.77 -23.85 -0.36
C PHE A 34 -30.21 -25.28 0.01
N GLN A 35 -29.71 -25.82 1.12
CA GLN A 35 -30.08 -27.17 1.58
C GLN A 35 -31.57 -27.26 1.95
N LYS A 36 -32.13 -26.23 2.61
CA LYS A 36 -33.57 -26.16 2.90
C LYS A 36 -34.41 -26.08 1.63
N ALA A 37 -34.00 -25.28 0.66
CA ALA A 37 -34.67 -25.17 -0.62
C ALA A 37 -34.65 -26.49 -1.41
N ILE A 38 -33.50 -27.14 -1.47
CA ILE A 38 -33.36 -28.48 -2.09
C ILE A 38 -34.26 -29.49 -1.37
N GLY A 39 -34.34 -29.44 -0.04
CA GLY A 39 -35.25 -30.27 0.75
C GLY A 39 -36.73 -30.04 0.39
N ALA A 40 -37.15 -28.78 0.26
CA ALA A 40 -38.53 -28.43 -0.13
C ALA A 40 -38.88 -28.94 -1.55
N TRP A 41 -38.00 -28.70 -2.53
CA TRP A 41 -38.20 -29.17 -3.91
C TRP A 41 -38.13 -30.69 -4.04
N ARG A 42 -37.34 -31.36 -3.20
CA ARG A 42 -37.32 -32.82 -3.11
C ARG A 42 -38.61 -33.39 -2.52
N ASN A 43 -39.20 -32.69 -1.54
CA ASN A 43 -40.47 -33.10 -0.92
C ASN A 43 -41.68 -32.90 -1.84
N ILE A 44 -41.64 -31.89 -2.73
CA ILE A 44 -42.65 -31.73 -3.80
C ILE A 44 -42.65 -32.93 -4.75
N ASP A 45 -41.47 -33.51 -5.01
CA ASP A 45 -41.24 -34.66 -5.89
C ASP A 45 -42.10 -34.64 -7.15
N LEU A 46 -41.74 -33.73 -8.06
CA LEU A 46 -42.45 -33.54 -9.34
C LEU A 46 -42.59 -34.86 -10.13
N THR A 47 -41.66 -35.81 -9.95
CA THR A 47 -41.67 -37.12 -10.60
C THR A 47 -42.92 -37.93 -10.24
N THR A 48 -43.37 -37.86 -8.98
CA THR A 48 -44.55 -38.59 -8.51
C THR A 48 -45.80 -37.72 -8.52
N LEU A 49 -45.67 -36.41 -8.33
CA LEU A 49 -46.78 -35.46 -8.36
C LEU A 49 -47.42 -35.33 -9.76
N ILE A 50 -46.62 -35.31 -10.83
CA ILE A 50 -47.13 -35.18 -12.21
C ILE A 50 -48.07 -36.34 -12.58
N PRO A 51 -47.69 -37.64 -12.41
CA PRO A 51 -48.59 -38.76 -12.67
C PRO A 51 -49.87 -38.76 -11.82
N GLN A 52 -49.79 -38.30 -10.57
CA GLN A 52 -50.96 -38.16 -9.71
C GLN A 52 -51.92 -37.08 -10.25
N LEU A 53 -51.38 -35.95 -10.68
CA LEU A 53 -52.15 -34.86 -11.27
C LEU A 53 -52.76 -35.28 -12.63
N ASP A 54 -52.05 -36.07 -13.43
CA ASP A 54 -52.59 -36.64 -14.68
C ASP A 54 -53.80 -37.55 -14.42
N THR A 55 -53.76 -38.33 -13.33
CA THR A 55 -54.88 -39.17 -12.90
C THR A 55 -56.08 -38.30 -12.50
N VAL A 56 -55.86 -37.27 -11.69
CA VAL A 56 -56.91 -36.31 -11.30
C VAL A 56 -57.48 -35.56 -12.50
N ALA A 57 -56.64 -35.19 -13.47
CA ALA A 57 -57.07 -34.52 -14.69
C ALA A 57 -57.97 -35.44 -15.54
N SER A 58 -57.62 -36.73 -15.63
CA SER A 58 -58.46 -37.75 -16.27
C SER A 58 -59.81 -37.89 -15.54
N ASP A 59 -59.80 -37.98 -14.22
CA ASP A 59 -61.01 -38.07 -13.40
C ASP A 59 -61.89 -36.82 -13.53
N LEU A 60 -61.29 -35.63 -13.63
CA LEU A 60 -62.01 -34.38 -13.86
C LEU A 60 -62.73 -34.39 -15.22
N VAL A 61 -62.07 -34.90 -16.27
CA VAL A 61 -62.70 -35.05 -17.59
C VAL A 61 -63.83 -36.07 -17.55
N ALA A 62 -63.68 -37.17 -16.81
CA ALA A 62 -64.74 -38.15 -16.58
C ALA A 62 -65.93 -37.52 -15.83
N HIS A 63 -65.69 -36.80 -14.74
CA HIS A 63 -66.72 -36.11 -13.99
C HIS A 63 -67.44 -35.02 -14.80
N GLN A 64 -66.74 -34.32 -15.70
CA GLN A 64 -67.39 -33.38 -16.63
C GLN A 64 -68.37 -34.10 -17.59
N ARG A 65 -67.99 -35.29 -18.08
CA ARG A 65 -68.87 -36.11 -18.92
C ARG A 65 -70.08 -36.62 -18.13
N ASP A 66 -69.87 -37.10 -16.91
CA ASP A 66 -70.92 -37.63 -16.03
C ASP A 66 -71.92 -36.54 -15.60
N THR A 67 -71.43 -35.35 -15.26
CA THR A 67 -72.30 -34.21 -14.95
C THR A 67 -73.16 -33.83 -16.16
N LEU A 68 -72.63 -33.92 -17.39
CA LEU A 68 -73.39 -33.63 -18.60
C LEU A 68 -74.46 -34.70 -18.88
N THR A 69 -74.14 -35.99 -18.75
CA THR A 69 -75.08 -37.09 -18.96
C THR A 69 -76.18 -37.08 -17.90
N GLN A 70 -75.85 -36.98 -16.61
CA GLN A 70 -76.83 -36.93 -15.53
C GLN A 70 -77.73 -35.69 -15.59
N ARG A 71 -77.20 -34.54 -16.04
CA ARG A 71 -78.01 -33.34 -16.27
C ARG A 71 -79.06 -33.56 -17.37
N LYS A 72 -78.68 -34.26 -18.45
CA LYS A 72 -79.61 -34.61 -19.54
C LYS A 72 -80.68 -35.60 -19.04
N ASP A 73 -80.27 -36.62 -18.29
CA ASP A 73 -81.20 -37.60 -17.72
C ASP A 73 -82.18 -36.98 -16.72
N LEU A 74 -81.70 -36.05 -15.90
CA LEU A 74 -82.54 -35.29 -14.96
C LEU A 74 -83.54 -34.41 -15.71
N ALA A 75 -83.10 -33.68 -16.74
CA ALA A 75 -83.99 -32.88 -17.58
C ALA A 75 -85.07 -33.73 -18.27
N GLN A 76 -84.70 -34.93 -18.72
CA GLN A 76 -85.64 -35.88 -19.32
C GLN A 76 -86.64 -36.42 -18.29
N LYS A 77 -86.18 -36.82 -17.09
CA LYS A 77 -87.06 -37.25 -15.98
C LYS A 77 -88.03 -36.15 -15.55
N THR A 78 -87.59 -34.90 -15.51
CA THR A 78 -88.46 -33.74 -15.22
C THR A 78 -89.49 -33.52 -16.32
N LYS A 79 -89.10 -33.70 -17.60
CA LYS A 79 -90.03 -33.61 -18.73
C LYS A 79 -91.08 -34.73 -18.71
N ASP A 80 -90.68 -35.95 -18.35
CA ASP A 80 -91.59 -37.10 -18.30
C ASP A 80 -92.51 -37.03 -17.08
N PHE A 81 -92.01 -36.57 -15.92
CA PHE A 81 -92.84 -36.29 -14.75
C PHE A 81 -93.95 -35.26 -15.04
N ARG A 82 -93.65 -34.23 -15.85
CA ARG A 82 -94.65 -33.22 -16.25
C ARG A 82 -95.81 -33.81 -17.07
N LYS A 83 -95.60 -34.92 -17.78
CA LYS A 83 -96.61 -35.57 -18.63
C LYS A 83 -97.53 -36.53 -17.88
N LEU A 84 -97.22 -36.87 -16.63
CA LEU A 84 -98.01 -37.77 -15.80
C LEU A 84 -99.35 -37.12 -15.36
N ASP A 85 -100.32 -37.96 -15.01
CA ASP A 85 -101.57 -37.54 -14.35
C ASP A 85 -101.33 -37.24 -12.86
N ASP A 86 -102.24 -36.51 -12.21
CA ASP A 86 -101.98 -35.93 -10.88
C ASP A 86 -101.85 -36.97 -9.76
N ALA A 87 -102.49 -38.14 -9.90
CA ALA A 87 -102.31 -39.25 -8.96
C ALA A 87 -100.90 -39.88 -9.08
N SER A 88 -100.42 -40.09 -10.30
CA SER A 88 -99.06 -40.61 -10.57
C SER A 88 -97.96 -39.58 -10.30
N LYS A 89 -98.23 -38.28 -10.44
CA LYS A 89 -97.30 -37.23 -9.99
C LYS A 89 -97.05 -37.29 -8.48
N LEU A 90 -98.09 -37.56 -7.69
CA LEU A 90 -97.95 -37.66 -6.23
C LEU A 90 -97.08 -38.86 -5.82
N SER A 91 -97.12 -39.98 -6.57
CA SER A 91 -96.24 -41.13 -6.31
C SER A 91 -94.79 -40.88 -6.73
N ASP A 92 -94.57 -40.20 -7.86
CA ASP A 92 -93.26 -40.12 -8.50
C ASP A 92 -92.43 -38.91 -8.07
N ILE A 93 -93.05 -37.92 -7.40
CA ILE A 93 -92.36 -36.69 -6.96
C ILE A 93 -91.19 -36.97 -6.02
N LYS A 94 -91.31 -38.00 -5.19
CA LYS A 94 -90.24 -38.44 -4.28
C LYS A 94 -89.04 -39.02 -5.07
N GLY A 95 -89.31 -39.73 -6.16
CA GLY A 95 -88.27 -40.24 -7.07
C GLY A 95 -87.56 -39.13 -7.83
N LEU A 96 -88.31 -38.14 -8.32
CA LEU A 96 -87.75 -36.97 -8.99
C LEU A 96 -86.88 -36.14 -8.05
N LEU A 97 -87.37 -35.82 -6.85
CA LEU A 97 -86.61 -35.07 -5.84
C LEU A 97 -85.31 -35.80 -5.47
N LYS A 98 -85.36 -37.13 -5.30
CA LYS A 98 -84.17 -37.95 -5.05
C LYS A 98 -83.17 -37.90 -6.20
N SER A 99 -83.64 -37.82 -7.45
CA SER A 99 -82.74 -37.65 -8.60
C SER A 99 -82.08 -36.26 -8.67
N TYR A 100 -82.79 -35.19 -8.26
CA TYR A 100 -82.21 -33.85 -8.09
C TYR A 100 -81.18 -33.82 -6.95
N GLN A 101 -81.50 -34.45 -5.81
CA GLN A 101 -80.58 -34.58 -4.68
C GLN A 101 -79.29 -35.28 -5.09
N ASN A 102 -79.38 -36.44 -5.77
CA ASN A 102 -78.22 -37.18 -6.24
C ASN A 102 -77.35 -36.36 -7.20
N PHE A 103 -77.94 -35.54 -8.07
CA PHE A 103 -77.20 -34.69 -8.99
C PHE A 103 -76.48 -33.54 -8.27
N ILE A 104 -77.13 -32.93 -7.27
CA ILE A 104 -76.52 -31.90 -6.41
C ILE A 104 -75.37 -32.51 -5.60
N ASP A 105 -75.54 -33.71 -5.05
CA ASP A 105 -74.51 -34.42 -4.30
C ASP A 105 -73.32 -34.79 -5.20
N LEU A 106 -73.58 -35.20 -6.44
CA LEU A 106 -72.54 -35.50 -7.44
C LEU A 106 -71.70 -34.26 -7.77
N ILE A 107 -72.32 -33.13 -8.09
CA ILE A 107 -71.59 -31.88 -8.36
C ILE A 107 -70.84 -31.40 -7.12
N SER A 108 -71.46 -31.50 -5.94
CA SER A 108 -70.83 -31.09 -4.68
C SER A 108 -69.61 -31.94 -4.36
N ASN A 109 -69.67 -33.25 -4.60
CA ASN A 109 -68.54 -34.15 -4.41
C ASN A 109 -67.45 -33.91 -5.46
N GLN A 110 -67.80 -33.69 -6.72
CA GLN A 110 -66.84 -33.30 -7.76
C GLN A 110 -66.12 -32.00 -7.37
N SER A 111 -66.85 -30.98 -6.91
CA SER A 111 -66.26 -29.72 -6.47
C SER A 111 -65.29 -29.91 -5.30
N LYS A 112 -65.62 -30.79 -4.34
CA LYS A 112 -64.72 -31.12 -3.23
C LYS A 112 -63.46 -31.82 -3.70
N THR A 113 -63.56 -32.76 -4.63
CA THR A 113 -62.39 -33.45 -5.21
C THR A 113 -61.46 -32.48 -5.94
N VAL A 114 -62.01 -31.56 -6.73
CA VAL A 114 -61.22 -30.54 -7.44
C VAL A 114 -60.53 -29.58 -6.46
N GLN A 115 -61.24 -29.13 -5.43
CA GLN A 115 -60.67 -28.27 -4.38
C GLN A 115 -59.55 -29.00 -3.62
N ALA A 116 -59.76 -30.27 -3.26
CA ALA A 116 -58.75 -31.08 -2.58
C ALA A 116 -57.49 -31.26 -3.44
N ALA A 117 -57.65 -31.58 -4.72
CA ALA A 117 -56.52 -31.71 -5.65
C ALA A 117 -55.77 -30.38 -5.86
N PHE A 118 -56.50 -29.25 -5.92
CA PHE A 118 -55.88 -27.94 -6.02
C PHE A 118 -55.00 -27.64 -4.79
N PHE A 119 -55.50 -27.84 -3.58
CA PHE A 119 -54.71 -27.59 -2.36
C PHE A 119 -53.56 -28.58 -2.17
N GLN A 120 -53.71 -29.82 -2.65
CA GLN A 120 -52.64 -30.81 -2.65
C GLN A 120 -51.41 -30.35 -3.46
N VAL A 121 -51.61 -29.58 -4.54
CA VAL A 121 -50.53 -29.00 -5.35
C VAL A 121 -50.11 -27.62 -4.84
N TYR A 122 -51.07 -26.76 -4.51
CA TYR A 122 -50.82 -25.37 -4.16
C TYR A 122 -50.07 -25.21 -2.83
N SER A 123 -50.45 -25.97 -1.79
CA SER A 123 -49.82 -25.85 -0.47
C SER A 123 -48.30 -26.08 -0.50
N PRO A 124 -47.79 -27.23 -1.00
CA PRO A 124 -46.35 -27.46 -1.04
C PRO A 124 -45.62 -26.54 -2.03
N LEU A 125 -46.28 -26.13 -3.12
CA LEU A 125 -45.67 -25.18 -4.08
C LEU A 125 -45.57 -23.76 -3.51
N SER A 126 -46.52 -23.34 -2.67
CA SER A 126 -46.50 -22.02 -2.03
C SER A 126 -45.47 -21.91 -0.90
N GLU A 127 -45.11 -23.04 -0.29
CA GLU A 127 -44.10 -23.13 0.76
C GLU A 127 -42.68 -23.26 0.20
N ALA A 128 -42.54 -23.69 -1.06
CA ALA A 128 -41.24 -23.85 -1.69
C ALA A 128 -40.64 -22.49 -2.12
N PRO A 129 -39.35 -22.25 -1.86
CA PRO A 129 -38.66 -21.05 -2.31
C PRO A 129 -38.48 -21.06 -3.84
N ASP A 130 -38.45 -19.86 -4.44
CA ASP A 130 -38.23 -19.67 -5.88
C ASP A 130 -36.94 -20.37 -6.34
N PRO A 131 -36.99 -21.23 -7.38
CA PRO A 131 -35.80 -21.93 -7.87
C PRO A 131 -34.89 -21.05 -8.72
N TYR A 132 -35.36 -19.93 -9.26
CA TYR A 132 -34.57 -19.11 -10.19
C TYR A 132 -33.27 -18.56 -9.57
N PRO A 133 -33.28 -17.93 -8.38
CA PRO A 133 -32.05 -17.45 -7.75
C PRO A 133 -31.08 -18.57 -7.39
N LEU A 134 -31.59 -19.77 -7.08
CA LEU A 134 -30.75 -20.92 -6.74
C LEU A 134 -30.02 -21.46 -7.96
N LEU A 135 -30.69 -21.45 -9.12
CA LEU A 135 -30.11 -21.85 -10.40
C LEU A 135 -29.09 -20.81 -10.88
N GLU A 136 -29.37 -19.52 -10.72
CA GLU A 136 -28.44 -18.43 -11.04
C GLU A 136 -27.15 -18.56 -10.20
N ALA A 137 -27.27 -18.70 -8.88
CA ALA A 137 -26.12 -18.90 -7.99
C ALA A 137 -25.34 -20.19 -8.30
N SER A 138 -26.02 -21.27 -8.72
CA SER A 138 -25.37 -22.51 -9.13
C SER A 138 -24.59 -22.34 -10.44
N VAL A 139 -25.12 -21.56 -11.39
CA VAL A 139 -24.44 -21.22 -12.64
C VAL A 139 -23.24 -20.33 -12.36
N ASP A 140 -23.37 -19.32 -11.51
CA ASP A 140 -22.26 -18.45 -11.11
C ASP A 140 -21.16 -19.22 -10.36
N SER A 141 -21.55 -20.14 -9.47
CA SER A 141 -20.61 -21.05 -8.80
C SER A 141 -19.88 -21.96 -9.80
N LEU A 142 -20.58 -22.46 -10.82
CA LEU A 142 -19.98 -23.27 -11.86
C LEU A 142 -18.99 -22.45 -12.70
N VAL A 143 -19.38 -21.24 -13.14
CA VAL A 143 -18.53 -20.35 -13.94
C VAL A 143 -17.29 -19.91 -13.15
N THR A 144 -17.46 -19.56 -11.87
CA THR A 144 -16.33 -19.22 -10.99
C THR A 144 -15.42 -20.43 -10.77
N SER A 145 -15.97 -21.63 -10.60
CA SER A 145 -15.17 -22.86 -10.52
C SER A 145 -14.39 -23.12 -11.82
N GLU A 146 -14.99 -22.88 -12.98
CA GLU A 146 -14.35 -23.03 -14.29
C GLU A 146 -13.19 -22.04 -14.48
N GLU A 147 -13.29 -20.82 -13.93
CA GLU A 147 -12.21 -19.84 -13.98
C GLU A 147 -11.12 -20.07 -12.92
N LEU A 148 -11.50 -20.51 -11.71
CA LEU A 148 -10.57 -20.62 -10.57
C LEU A 148 -9.76 -21.92 -10.59
N VAL A 149 -10.36 -23.04 -10.99
CA VAL A 149 -9.68 -24.34 -11.07
C VAL A 149 -8.43 -24.31 -11.97
N PRO A 150 -8.43 -23.75 -13.20
CA PRO A 150 -7.22 -23.68 -14.02
C PRO A 150 -6.15 -22.77 -13.39
N LYS A 151 -6.53 -21.68 -12.72
CA LYS A 151 -5.59 -20.80 -12.02
C LYS A 151 -4.92 -21.54 -10.85
N LEU A 152 -5.71 -22.18 -10.00
CA LEU A 152 -5.21 -22.96 -8.86
C LEU A 152 -4.32 -24.13 -9.30
N THR A 153 -4.70 -24.84 -10.36
CA THR A 153 -3.87 -25.93 -10.91
C THR A 153 -2.55 -25.41 -11.48
N SER A 154 -2.57 -24.28 -12.21
CA SER A 154 -1.35 -23.66 -12.72
C SER A 154 -0.43 -23.16 -11.60
N GLU A 155 -0.99 -22.62 -10.51
CA GLU A 155 -0.23 -22.20 -9.35
C GLU A 155 0.34 -23.40 -8.59
N ASN A 156 -0.43 -24.48 -8.43
CA ASN A 156 0.05 -25.70 -7.82
C ASN A 156 1.20 -26.31 -8.63
N GLU A 157 1.08 -26.34 -9.97
CA GLU A 157 2.17 -26.78 -10.85
C GLU A 157 3.41 -25.88 -10.73
N ARG A 158 3.22 -24.55 -10.65
CA ARG A 158 4.31 -23.59 -10.41
C ARG A 158 4.97 -23.84 -9.07
N LEU A 159 4.19 -24.03 -8.00
CA LEU A 159 4.70 -24.32 -6.66
C LEU A 159 5.47 -25.64 -6.64
N GLN A 160 4.93 -26.70 -7.26
CA GLN A 160 5.64 -27.97 -7.41
C GLN A 160 6.97 -27.81 -8.16
N LYS A 161 7.02 -27.02 -9.24
CA LYS A 161 8.26 -26.70 -9.95
C LYS A 161 9.26 -25.94 -9.07
N THR A 162 8.79 -24.97 -8.28
CA THR A 162 9.66 -24.23 -7.36
C THR A 162 10.20 -25.12 -6.24
N VAL A 163 9.36 -26.00 -5.67
CA VAL A 163 9.78 -26.97 -4.66
C VAL A 163 10.81 -27.92 -5.25
N ALA A 164 10.56 -28.48 -6.44
CA ALA A 164 11.53 -29.34 -7.12
C ALA A 164 12.86 -28.62 -7.37
N SER A 165 12.83 -27.37 -7.84
CA SER A 165 14.04 -26.56 -8.02
C SER A 165 14.79 -26.33 -6.72
N LEU A 166 14.09 -25.97 -5.63
CA LEU A 166 14.70 -25.75 -4.33
C LEU A 166 15.28 -27.04 -3.76
N THR A 167 14.59 -28.18 -3.92
CA THR A 167 15.10 -29.49 -3.53
C THR A 167 16.37 -29.84 -4.29
N THR A 168 16.42 -29.60 -5.62
CA THR A 168 17.66 -29.84 -6.39
C THR A 168 18.81 -28.93 -5.98
N GLN A 169 18.54 -27.67 -5.65
CA GLN A 169 19.55 -26.73 -5.14
C GLN A 169 20.06 -27.16 -3.76
N LEU A 170 19.16 -27.67 -2.90
CA LEU A 170 19.53 -28.20 -1.59
C LEU A 170 20.44 -29.44 -1.75
N ASP A 171 20.05 -30.41 -2.58
CA ASP A 171 20.84 -31.61 -2.87
C ASP A 171 22.24 -31.26 -3.44
N GLU A 172 22.31 -30.25 -4.31
CA GLU A 172 23.59 -29.76 -4.85
C GLU A 172 24.44 -29.08 -3.77
N SER A 173 23.82 -28.29 -2.90
CA SER A 173 24.51 -27.66 -1.76
C SER A 173 25.03 -28.66 -0.74
N ASP A 174 24.27 -29.72 -0.45
CA ASP A 174 24.67 -30.80 0.45
C ASP A 174 25.82 -31.62 -0.14
N LYS A 175 25.79 -31.92 -1.45
CA LYS A 175 26.92 -32.55 -2.14
C LYS A 175 28.18 -31.69 -2.11
N ASN A 176 28.06 -30.38 -2.31
CA ASN A 176 29.20 -29.47 -2.24
C ASN A 176 29.77 -29.40 -0.82
N LEU A 177 28.91 -29.38 0.20
CA LEU A 177 29.30 -29.43 1.61
C LEU A 177 30.02 -30.74 1.95
N GLU A 178 29.52 -31.89 1.47
CA GLU A 178 30.17 -33.19 1.64
C GLU A 178 31.54 -33.25 0.97
N GLN A 179 31.67 -32.71 -0.24
CA GLN A 179 32.96 -32.60 -0.94
C GLN A 179 33.93 -31.70 -0.18
N GLU A 180 33.47 -30.56 0.36
CA GLU A 180 34.32 -29.67 1.17
C GLU A 180 34.78 -30.37 2.46
N ARG A 181 33.87 -31.09 3.14
CA ARG A 181 34.20 -31.87 4.34
C ARG A 181 35.21 -32.97 4.04
N ALA A 182 35.04 -33.70 2.94
CA ALA A 182 35.99 -34.72 2.50
C ALA A 182 37.36 -34.11 2.16
N ALA A 183 37.40 -32.96 1.48
CA ALA A 183 38.62 -32.25 1.17
C ALA A 183 39.33 -31.72 2.42
N ARG A 184 38.59 -31.16 3.40
CA ARG A 184 39.12 -30.74 4.69
C ARG A 184 39.73 -31.91 5.46
N LYS A 185 39.03 -33.04 5.52
CA LYS A 185 39.53 -34.26 6.19
C LYS A 185 40.79 -34.79 5.51
N ALA A 186 40.84 -34.84 4.18
CA ALA A 186 42.04 -35.25 3.45
C ALA A 186 43.25 -34.32 3.70
N LEU A 187 43.01 -33.01 3.82
CA LEU A 187 44.05 -32.04 4.18
C LEU A 187 44.52 -32.20 5.63
N GLU A 188 43.61 -32.49 6.55
CA GLU A 188 43.92 -32.80 7.96
C GLU A 188 44.75 -34.08 8.06
N ASP A 189 44.31 -35.18 7.43
CA ASP A 189 45.06 -36.45 7.37
C ASP A 189 46.46 -36.26 6.76
N SER A 190 46.59 -35.42 5.72
CA SER A 190 47.89 -35.09 5.13
C SER A 190 48.77 -34.26 6.09
N ARG A 191 48.20 -33.33 6.85
CA ARG A 191 48.95 -32.57 7.87
C ARG A 191 49.39 -33.46 9.01
N ASP A 192 48.51 -34.34 9.50
CA ASP A 192 48.82 -35.29 10.56
C ASP A 192 49.93 -36.26 10.14
N SER A 193 49.91 -36.73 8.89
CA SER A 193 51.01 -37.56 8.36
C SER A 193 52.35 -36.82 8.37
N LYS A 194 52.38 -35.55 7.93
CA LYS A 194 53.59 -34.72 7.96
C LYS A 194 54.07 -34.42 9.38
N ILE A 195 53.14 -34.17 10.30
CA ILE A 195 53.46 -33.97 11.72
C ILE A 195 54.12 -35.24 12.27
N LYS A 196 53.54 -36.42 12.02
CA LYS A 196 54.13 -37.70 12.43
C LYS A 196 55.51 -37.94 11.82
N ASP A 197 55.71 -37.62 10.55
CA ASP A 197 57.03 -37.76 9.90
C ASP A 197 58.06 -36.82 10.54
N VAL A 198 57.67 -35.58 10.85
CA VAL A 198 58.51 -34.59 11.54
C VAL A 198 58.82 -35.07 12.96
N GLU A 199 57.83 -35.50 13.73
CA GLU A 199 58.00 -36.06 15.08
C GLU A 199 58.94 -37.27 15.07
N ALA A 200 58.78 -38.18 14.10
CA ALA A 200 59.66 -39.33 13.92
C ALA A 200 61.10 -38.87 13.62
N SER A 201 61.30 -37.89 12.74
CA SER A 201 62.63 -37.36 12.43
C SER A 201 63.29 -36.70 13.65
N TRP A 202 62.55 -35.91 14.43
CA TRP A 202 63.06 -35.28 15.66
C TRP A 202 63.38 -36.32 16.74
N SER A 203 62.54 -37.35 16.88
CA SER A 203 62.80 -38.44 17.81
C SER A 203 64.07 -39.21 17.43
N ALA A 204 64.30 -39.46 16.13
CA ALA A 204 65.52 -40.09 15.64
C ALA A 204 66.77 -39.23 15.92
N VAL A 205 66.71 -37.92 15.67
CA VAL A 205 67.81 -36.99 15.98
C VAL A 205 68.07 -36.91 17.49
N LEU A 206 67.02 -36.92 18.31
CA LEU A 206 67.15 -36.88 19.76
C LEU A 206 67.80 -38.16 20.29
N ASN A 207 67.37 -39.32 19.78
CA ASN A 207 67.99 -40.62 20.09
C ASN A 207 69.46 -40.65 19.65
N GLU A 208 69.78 -40.21 18.43
CA GLU A 208 71.17 -40.15 17.95
C GLU A 208 72.03 -39.23 18.83
N LYS A 209 71.50 -38.08 19.26
CA LYS A 209 72.20 -37.20 20.21
C LYS A 209 72.39 -37.87 21.56
N GLN A 210 71.37 -38.55 22.08
CA GLN A 210 71.44 -39.28 23.33
C GLN A 210 72.52 -40.37 23.26
N ASP A 211 72.52 -41.20 22.21
CA ASP A 211 73.53 -42.24 21.98
C ASP A 211 74.95 -41.65 21.86
N ASN A 212 75.08 -40.49 21.20
CA ASN A 212 76.35 -39.77 21.11
C ASN A 212 76.83 -39.24 22.47
N TRP A 213 75.93 -38.75 23.32
CA TRP A 213 76.26 -38.31 24.67
C TRP A 213 76.65 -39.49 25.56
N GLU A 214 75.90 -40.60 25.50
CA GLU A 214 76.21 -41.83 26.22
C GLU A 214 77.56 -42.41 25.77
N SER A 215 77.87 -42.40 24.47
CA SER A 215 79.17 -42.80 23.96
C SER A 215 80.30 -41.89 24.44
N LYS A 216 80.07 -40.57 24.49
CA LYS A 216 81.05 -39.61 25.05
C LYS A 216 81.27 -39.82 26.53
N GLU A 217 80.19 -39.99 27.30
CA GLU A 217 80.23 -40.29 28.73
C GLU A 217 81.05 -41.54 28.98
N LYS A 218 80.74 -42.64 28.29
CA LYS A 218 81.52 -43.89 28.37
C LYS A 218 83.00 -43.69 28.00
N SER A 219 83.30 -42.91 26.96
CA SER A 219 84.69 -42.62 26.59
C SER A 219 85.44 -41.79 27.64
N LEU A 220 84.73 -40.90 28.35
CA LEU A 220 85.29 -40.12 29.45
C LEU A 220 85.48 -40.99 30.69
N GLU A 221 84.52 -41.86 31.00
CA GLU A 221 84.64 -42.87 32.05
C GLU A 221 85.85 -43.78 31.81
N GLU A 222 86.03 -44.29 30.59
CA GLU A 222 87.21 -45.08 30.20
C GLU A 222 88.52 -44.30 30.36
N LYS A 223 88.55 -43.00 30.00
CA LYS A 223 89.72 -42.13 30.22
C LYS A 223 90.02 -41.91 31.69
N VAL A 224 89.00 -41.67 32.51
CA VAL A 224 89.14 -41.52 33.97
C VAL A 224 89.65 -42.83 34.57
N GLU A 225 89.07 -43.97 34.17
CA GLU A 225 89.52 -45.29 34.63
C GLU A 225 90.98 -45.56 34.22
N ASN A 226 91.38 -45.16 33.00
CA ASN A 226 92.76 -45.26 32.54
C ASN A 226 93.70 -44.31 33.30
N GLN A 227 93.30 -43.08 33.58
CA GLN A 227 94.06 -42.16 34.42
C GLN A 227 94.19 -42.68 35.85
N ASP A 228 93.14 -43.28 36.42
CA ASP A 228 93.17 -43.93 37.72
C ASP A 228 94.11 -45.15 37.73
N ARG A 229 94.12 -45.96 36.66
CA ARG A 229 95.10 -47.03 36.46
C ARG A 229 96.53 -46.47 36.44
N LEU A 230 96.77 -45.41 35.65
CA LEU A 230 98.07 -44.74 35.57
C LEU A 230 98.49 -44.12 36.91
N LEU A 231 97.58 -43.51 37.68
CA LEU A 231 97.88 -42.98 39.00
C LEU A 231 98.18 -44.09 40.00
N LYS A 232 97.48 -45.22 39.93
CA LYS A 232 97.79 -46.40 40.74
C LYS A 232 99.17 -46.97 40.38
N GLU A 233 99.48 -47.07 39.09
CA GLU A 233 100.79 -47.50 38.60
C GLU A 233 101.89 -46.50 38.99
N LEU A 234 101.66 -45.18 38.84
CA LEU A 234 102.60 -44.15 39.21
C LEU A 234 102.84 -44.14 40.72
N LYS A 235 101.80 -44.29 41.55
CA LYS A 235 101.94 -44.47 43.00
C LYS A 235 102.74 -45.73 43.33
N ALA A 236 102.48 -46.85 42.66
CA ALA A 236 103.26 -48.06 42.83
C ALA A 236 104.73 -47.85 42.39
N SER A 237 104.96 -47.17 41.26
CA SER A 237 106.29 -46.86 40.74
C SER A 237 107.04 -45.82 41.59
N TYR A 238 106.33 -44.87 42.20
CA TYR A 238 106.89 -43.89 43.14
C TYR A 238 107.20 -44.58 44.46
N GLU A 239 106.38 -45.51 44.93
CA GLU A 239 106.72 -46.36 46.07
C GLU A 239 107.96 -47.21 45.77
N VAL A 240 108.06 -47.79 44.57
CA VAL A 240 109.25 -48.53 44.11
C VAL A 240 110.47 -47.60 43.96
N SER A 241 110.31 -46.41 43.39
CA SER A 241 111.37 -45.41 43.21
C SER A 241 111.77 -44.74 44.51
N GLN A 242 110.89 -44.65 45.50
CA GLN A 242 111.21 -44.18 46.84
C GLN A 242 111.94 -45.28 47.63
N ARG A 243 111.59 -46.54 47.38
CA ARG A 243 112.37 -47.70 47.84
C ARG A 243 113.75 -47.78 47.15
N LEU A 244 113.86 -47.32 45.91
CA LEU A 244 115.11 -47.36 45.12
C LEU A 244 115.98 -46.11 45.35
N GLY A 245 115.42 -44.90 45.36
CA GLY A 245 116.10 -43.60 45.49
C GLY A 245 116.60 -43.26 46.90
N GLN A 246 116.56 -44.22 47.82
CA GLN A 246 117.32 -44.19 49.06
C GLN A 246 118.65 -44.96 48.97
N GLY A 247 118.93 -45.60 47.83
CA GLY A 247 120.22 -46.13 47.45
C GLY A 247 120.64 -45.54 46.11
N GLU A 248 121.95 -45.35 45.95
CA GLU A 248 122.59 -45.22 44.64
C GLU A 248 122.60 -43.81 44.03
N ALA A 249 123.34 -42.93 44.70
CA ALA A 249 124.27 -42.06 44.00
C ALA A 249 125.44 -42.92 43.48
N THR A 250 125.45 -43.26 42.19
CA THR A 250 126.61 -43.58 41.34
C THR A 250 126.11 -44.17 40.01
N ASP A 251 126.13 -43.38 38.93
CA ASP A 251 126.50 -43.81 37.56
C ASP A 251 126.14 -42.72 36.53
N GLU A 252 126.84 -41.58 36.66
CA GLU A 252 127.09 -40.71 35.52
C GLU A 252 128.29 -41.28 34.74
N GLU A 253 128.06 -42.11 33.71
CA GLU A 253 128.89 -42.10 32.48
C GLU A 253 128.48 -43.09 31.35
N GLY A 254 127.42 -43.90 31.52
CA GLY A 254 126.96 -44.82 30.46
C GLY A 254 125.87 -44.28 29.51
N GLY A 255 125.20 -43.17 29.84
CA GLY A 255 123.94 -42.75 29.18
C GLY A 255 124.07 -41.99 27.86
N ARG A 256 125.27 -41.55 27.45
CA ARG A 256 125.45 -40.64 26.30
C ARG A 256 125.16 -41.26 24.92
N GLY A 257 125.17 -42.58 24.79
CA GLY A 257 124.80 -43.28 23.55
C GLY A 257 123.29 -43.51 23.40
N ALA A 258 122.61 -43.83 24.50
CA ALA A 258 121.15 -43.97 24.52
C ALA A 258 120.45 -42.62 24.34
N THR A 259 120.96 -41.55 24.97
CA THR A 259 120.42 -40.20 24.77
C THR A 259 120.67 -39.65 23.37
N ALA A 260 121.75 -40.08 22.69
CA ALA A 260 121.99 -39.73 21.29
C ALA A 260 121.02 -40.45 20.33
N ALA A 261 120.77 -41.75 20.56
CA ALA A 261 119.78 -42.51 19.78
C ALA A 261 118.34 -42.05 20.08
N GLU A 262 118.03 -41.68 21.32
CA GLU A 262 116.75 -41.06 21.69
C GLU A 262 116.60 -39.67 21.08
N LEU A 263 117.66 -38.86 21.04
CA LEU A 263 117.67 -37.58 20.32
C LEU A 263 117.47 -37.78 18.81
N GLU A 264 118.05 -38.82 18.22
CA GLU A 264 117.85 -39.14 16.81
C GLU A 264 116.41 -39.59 16.54
N ILE A 265 115.83 -40.45 17.39
CA ILE A 265 114.42 -40.86 17.31
C ILE A 265 113.50 -39.64 17.48
N VAL A 266 113.74 -38.79 18.48
CA VAL A 266 112.97 -37.56 18.71
C VAL A 266 113.13 -36.58 17.55
N SER A 267 114.32 -36.47 16.95
CA SER A 267 114.52 -35.64 15.76
C SER A 267 113.76 -36.19 14.55
N SER A 268 113.73 -37.51 14.37
CA SER A 268 112.98 -38.16 13.29
C SER A 268 111.47 -38.05 13.50
N GLU A 269 111.00 -38.08 14.75
CA GLU A 269 109.59 -37.89 15.10
C GLU A 269 109.20 -36.42 15.00
N LEU A 270 110.10 -35.49 15.32
CA LEU A 270 109.94 -34.06 15.09
C LEU A 270 109.86 -33.76 13.59
N GLU A 271 110.70 -34.39 12.76
CA GLU A 271 110.63 -34.25 11.30
C GLU A 271 109.32 -34.82 10.75
N ARG A 272 108.85 -35.97 11.26
CA ARG A 272 107.60 -36.60 10.83
C ARG A 272 106.37 -35.81 11.24
N THR A 273 106.37 -35.25 12.46
CA THR A 273 105.29 -34.38 12.95
C THR A 273 105.31 -33.02 12.26
N SER A 274 106.51 -32.46 11.98
CA SER A 274 106.69 -31.26 11.16
C SER A 274 106.14 -31.45 9.74
N HIS A 275 106.43 -32.58 9.09
CA HIS A 275 105.85 -32.91 7.78
C HIS A 275 104.32 -33.04 7.83
N ARG A 276 103.77 -33.71 8.85
CA ARG A 276 102.31 -33.83 9.01
C ARG A 276 101.65 -32.49 9.28
N LEU A 277 102.31 -31.61 10.03
CA LEU A 277 101.83 -30.25 10.29
C LEU A 277 101.85 -29.43 9.00
N ALA A 278 102.92 -29.51 8.20
CA ALA A 278 102.98 -28.88 6.89
C ALA A 278 101.91 -29.39 5.91
N GLU A 279 101.59 -30.68 5.92
CA GLU A 279 100.52 -31.27 5.12
C GLU A 279 99.13 -30.79 5.59
N ILE A 280 98.92 -30.69 6.90
CA ILE A 280 97.67 -30.18 7.48
C ILE A 280 97.51 -28.67 7.23
N THR A 281 98.59 -27.89 7.27
CA THR A 281 98.53 -26.45 6.93
C THR A 281 98.27 -26.26 5.45
N ALA A 282 98.90 -27.05 4.57
CA ALA A 282 98.61 -27.04 3.13
C ALA A 282 97.16 -27.46 2.83
N ARG A 283 96.63 -28.50 3.49
CA ARG A 283 95.20 -28.86 3.38
C ARG A 283 94.28 -27.78 3.95
N ASN A 284 94.63 -27.12 5.05
CA ASN A 284 93.85 -26.01 5.58
C ASN A 284 93.87 -24.79 4.65
N GLU A 285 95.00 -24.51 4.03
CA GLU A 285 95.12 -23.45 3.04
C GLU A 285 94.34 -23.79 1.78
N GLN A 286 94.40 -25.04 1.30
CA GLN A 286 93.57 -25.53 0.21
C GLN A 286 92.07 -25.45 0.54
N LEU A 287 91.65 -25.92 1.73
CA LEU A 287 90.26 -25.81 2.17
C LEU A 287 89.84 -24.35 2.35
N ARG A 288 90.73 -23.45 2.79
CA ARG A 288 90.46 -22.00 2.82
C ARG A 288 90.36 -21.41 1.43
N LEU A 289 91.15 -21.87 0.46
CA LEU A 289 91.06 -21.46 -0.93
C LEU A 289 89.81 -22.01 -1.59
N GLU A 290 89.39 -23.24 -1.31
CA GLU A 290 88.13 -23.84 -1.77
C GLU A 290 86.93 -23.17 -1.10
N LEU A 291 87.01 -22.84 0.19
CA LEU A 291 85.96 -22.13 0.92
C LEU A 291 85.90 -20.67 0.46
N ALA A 292 87.05 -20.02 0.24
CA ALA A 292 87.12 -18.72 -0.41
C ALA A 292 86.61 -18.79 -1.85
N GLN A 293 86.91 -19.82 -2.64
CA GLN A 293 86.35 -20.02 -3.98
C GLN A 293 84.85 -20.33 -3.95
N SER A 294 84.33 -20.98 -2.91
CA SER A 294 82.89 -21.20 -2.72
C SER A 294 82.14 -19.97 -2.20
N ALA A 295 82.83 -19.12 -1.42
CA ALA A 295 82.31 -17.87 -0.87
C ALA A 295 82.50 -16.67 -1.81
N SER A 296 83.52 -16.72 -2.68
CA SER A 296 83.82 -15.73 -3.74
C SER A 296 83.46 -16.22 -5.13
N ALA A 297 83.00 -17.48 -5.27
CA ALA A 297 82.06 -17.79 -6.32
C ALA A 297 80.94 -16.76 -6.16
N PRO A 298 80.72 -15.87 -7.14
CA PRO A 298 79.50 -15.09 -7.11
C PRO A 298 78.42 -16.14 -6.97
N ALA A 299 77.56 -16.01 -5.94
CA ALA A 299 76.33 -16.76 -5.93
C ALA A 299 75.81 -16.61 -7.35
N GLN A 300 75.84 -17.69 -8.12
CA GLN A 300 75.18 -17.71 -9.40
C GLN A 300 73.73 -17.56 -8.98
N GLN A 301 73.29 -16.31 -8.96
CA GLN A 301 72.11 -15.88 -9.64
C GLN A 301 72.14 -16.54 -11.03
N LEU A 302 72.00 -17.87 -11.09
CA LEU A 302 71.02 -18.46 -11.98
C LEU A 302 69.81 -17.61 -11.73
N ALA A 303 69.52 -16.73 -12.69
CA ALA A 303 68.49 -15.74 -12.58
C ALA A 303 67.28 -16.41 -11.93
N ALA A 304 67.01 -16.09 -10.66
CA ALA A 304 65.82 -16.60 -9.99
C ALA A 304 64.56 -16.15 -10.77
N GLU A 305 64.72 -15.12 -11.61
CA GLU A 305 63.77 -14.64 -12.61
C GLU A 305 63.53 -15.60 -13.79
N ASP A 306 64.50 -16.46 -14.17
CA ASP A 306 64.42 -17.41 -15.29
C ASP A 306 64.13 -18.86 -14.85
N ASP A 307 63.97 -19.11 -13.55
CA ASP A 307 63.50 -20.41 -13.06
C ASP A 307 62.06 -20.65 -13.58
N PRO A 308 61.80 -21.72 -14.36
CA PRO A 308 60.47 -22.01 -14.89
C PRO A 308 59.40 -22.15 -13.79
N ALA A 309 59.79 -22.53 -12.57
CA ALA A 309 58.88 -22.55 -11.42
C ALA A 309 58.49 -21.15 -10.97
N PHE A 310 59.46 -20.22 -10.93
CA PHE A 310 59.24 -18.81 -10.56
C PHE A 310 58.38 -18.07 -11.59
N LEU A 311 58.61 -18.29 -12.89
CA LEU A 311 57.76 -17.72 -13.96
C LEU A 311 56.32 -18.25 -13.91
N ARG A 312 56.14 -19.56 -13.62
CA ARG A 312 54.80 -20.13 -13.38
C ARG A 312 54.12 -19.47 -12.19
N LEU A 313 54.79 -19.37 -11.04
CA LEU A 313 54.30 -18.70 -9.85
C LEU A 313 53.95 -17.22 -10.08
N ARG A 314 54.72 -16.52 -10.91
CA ARG A 314 54.44 -15.13 -11.31
C ARG A 314 53.20 -15.04 -12.21
N SER A 315 53.07 -15.94 -13.18
CA SER A 315 51.89 -16.01 -14.04
C SER A 315 50.63 -16.38 -13.25
N GLU A 316 50.74 -17.29 -12.29
CA GLU A 316 49.67 -17.71 -11.40
C GLU A 316 49.28 -16.57 -10.46
N ASN A 317 50.23 -15.89 -9.82
CA ASN A 317 49.97 -14.69 -9.04
C ASN A 317 49.29 -13.59 -9.87
N SER A 318 49.71 -13.38 -11.12
CA SER A 318 49.05 -12.40 -12.01
C SER A 318 47.61 -12.81 -12.36
N SER A 319 47.35 -14.10 -12.53
CA SER A 319 46.02 -14.67 -12.74
C SER A 319 45.15 -14.53 -11.49
N LEU A 320 45.70 -14.84 -10.31
CA LEU A 320 45.02 -14.72 -9.02
C LEU A 320 44.71 -13.26 -8.70
N LEU A 321 45.62 -12.33 -9.00
CA LEU A 321 45.37 -10.89 -8.87
C LEU A 321 44.23 -10.43 -9.78
N ARG A 322 44.18 -10.88 -11.04
CA ARG A 322 43.07 -10.58 -11.95
C ARG A 322 41.74 -11.18 -11.48
N LYS A 323 41.75 -12.42 -10.99
CA LYS A 323 40.56 -13.06 -10.40
C LYS A 323 40.08 -12.30 -9.16
N LEU A 324 41.00 -11.84 -8.33
CA LEU A 324 40.71 -11.06 -7.13
C LEU A 324 40.18 -9.66 -7.48
N GLU A 325 40.71 -9.03 -8.53
CA GLU A 325 40.21 -7.76 -9.06
C GLU A 325 38.81 -7.91 -9.66
N ASN A 326 38.57 -8.97 -10.46
CA ASN A 326 37.24 -9.28 -10.99
C ASN A 326 36.24 -9.57 -9.85
N ALA A 327 36.61 -10.37 -8.86
CA ALA A 327 35.74 -10.67 -7.72
C ALA A 327 35.44 -9.41 -6.88
N ARG A 328 36.40 -8.50 -6.76
CA ARG A 328 36.17 -7.18 -6.13
C ARG A 328 35.21 -6.33 -6.95
N PHE A 329 35.38 -6.28 -8.27
CA PHE A 329 34.50 -5.54 -9.16
C PHE A 329 33.07 -6.08 -9.14
N GLU A 330 32.90 -7.41 -9.21
CA GLU A 330 31.60 -8.08 -9.10
C GLU A 330 30.94 -7.75 -7.76
N LYS A 331 31.67 -7.89 -6.64
CA LYS A 331 31.18 -7.52 -5.31
C LYS A 331 30.77 -6.06 -5.22
N ASP A 332 31.56 -5.13 -5.77
CA ASP A 332 31.21 -3.72 -5.77
C ASP A 332 30.00 -3.44 -6.67
N SER A 333 29.89 -4.13 -7.80
CA SER A 333 28.73 -4.01 -8.69
C SER A 333 27.44 -4.51 -8.02
N ASP A 334 27.49 -5.66 -7.33
CA ASP A 334 26.36 -6.20 -6.58
C ASP A 334 26.00 -5.31 -5.39
N ARG A 335 27.02 -4.79 -4.67
CA ARG A 335 26.80 -3.80 -3.60
C ARG A 335 26.08 -2.57 -4.13
N THR A 336 26.50 -2.02 -5.28
CA THR A 336 25.82 -0.85 -5.87
C THR A 336 24.40 -1.19 -6.33
N ARG A 337 24.17 -2.39 -6.87
CA ARG A 337 22.83 -2.85 -7.27
C ARG A 337 21.90 -2.94 -6.07
N LEU A 338 22.34 -3.61 -5.00
CA LEU A 338 21.60 -3.72 -3.74
C LEU A 338 21.36 -2.36 -3.10
N GLU A 339 22.34 -1.44 -3.12
CA GLU A 339 22.14 -0.07 -2.63
C GLU A 339 21.10 0.70 -3.46
N THR A 340 21.06 0.51 -4.78
CA THR A 340 20.05 1.15 -5.64
C THR A 340 18.66 0.59 -5.40
N GLU A 341 18.54 -0.74 -5.26
CA GLU A 341 17.29 -1.44 -4.96
C GLU A 341 16.75 -1.07 -3.57
N THR A 342 17.64 -1.03 -2.57
CA THR A 342 17.31 -0.54 -1.22
C THR A 342 16.76 0.89 -1.28
N ARG A 343 17.43 1.79 -2.02
CA ARG A 343 16.96 3.17 -2.17
C ARG A 343 15.64 3.28 -2.93
N SER A 344 15.35 2.40 -3.89
CA SER A 344 14.04 2.39 -4.55
C SER A 344 12.94 1.89 -3.62
N LEU A 345 13.18 0.81 -2.87
CA LEU A 345 12.24 0.28 -1.89
C LEU A 345 11.98 1.30 -0.76
N GLU A 346 13.00 2.00 -0.27
CA GLU A 346 12.84 3.08 0.71
C GLU A 346 11.93 4.20 0.19
N ARG A 347 12.04 4.57 -1.10
CA ARG A 347 11.18 5.59 -1.73
C ARG A 347 9.74 5.09 -1.86
N GLU A 348 9.55 3.84 -2.25
CA GLU A 348 8.24 3.22 -2.38
C GLU A 348 7.55 3.09 -1.01
N ILE A 349 8.27 2.62 0.01
CA ILE A 349 7.79 2.59 1.40
C ILE A 349 7.39 4.00 1.86
N LYS A 350 8.18 5.03 1.54
CA LYS A 350 7.84 6.40 1.89
C LYS A 350 6.59 6.89 1.16
N SER A 351 6.44 6.55 -0.12
CA SER A 351 5.23 6.85 -0.92
C SER A 351 4.00 6.17 -0.31
N LEU A 352 4.05 4.86 -0.07
CA LEU A 352 2.97 4.09 0.53
C LEU A 352 2.61 4.58 1.94
N LYS A 353 3.60 4.97 2.74
CA LYS A 353 3.35 5.61 4.05
C LYS A 353 2.58 6.93 3.90
N SER A 354 2.97 7.77 2.93
CA SER A 354 2.26 9.03 2.68
C SER A 354 0.84 8.81 2.16
N GLU A 355 0.62 7.79 1.34
CA GLU A 355 -0.71 7.41 0.86
C GLU A 355 -1.57 6.83 2.00
N LYS A 356 -1.00 5.96 2.83
CA LYS A 356 -1.67 5.43 4.04
C LYS A 356 -2.11 6.57 4.95
N GLU A 357 -1.25 7.56 5.16
CA GLU A 357 -1.58 8.72 5.99
C GLU A 357 -2.65 9.61 5.34
N ALA A 358 -2.57 9.83 4.02
CA ALA A 358 -3.62 10.55 3.29
C ALA A 358 -4.97 9.83 3.33
N LEU A 359 -4.98 8.50 3.24
CA LEU A 359 -6.18 7.68 3.38
C LEU A 359 -6.73 7.73 4.81
N ARG A 360 -5.86 7.66 5.83
CA ARG A 360 -6.28 7.85 7.23
C ARG A 360 -6.88 9.23 7.47
N GLU A 361 -6.27 10.27 6.92
CA GLU A 361 -6.82 11.63 7.00
C GLU A 361 -8.18 11.73 6.32
N LYS A 362 -8.38 11.08 5.16
CA LYS A 362 -9.69 11.00 4.49
C LYS A 362 -10.72 10.26 5.33
N VAL A 363 -10.36 9.12 5.92
CA VAL A 363 -11.25 8.37 6.83
C VAL A 363 -11.59 9.21 8.05
N LEU A 364 -10.63 9.93 8.61
CA LEU A 364 -10.85 10.82 9.75
C LEU A 364 -11.78 11.99 9.38
N LYS A 365 -11.66 12.53 8.16
CA LYS A 365 -12.58 13.52 7.59
C LYS A 365 -13.99 12.98 7.32
N TRP A 366 -14.20 11.66 7.36
CA TRP A 366 -15.51 11.03 7.25
C TRP A 366 -15.96 10.40 8.57
N SER A 367 -15.20 10.58 9.65
CA SER A 367 -15.55 10.03 10.97
C SER A 367 -16.79 10.71 11.58
N ASP A 368 -17.06 11.93 11.15
CA ASP A 368 -18.25 12.72 11.44
C ASP A 368 -19.46 12.31 10.61
N TYR A 369 -19.35 11.35 9.68
CA TYR A 369 -20.47 10.86 8.89
C TYR A 369 -21.63 10.34 9.76
N GLU A 370 -21.34 9.64 10.86
CA GLU A 370 -22.39 9.15 11.76
C GLU A 370 -23.03 10.31 12.54
N ASN A 371 -22.26 11.34 12.91
CA ASN A 371 -22.79 12.55 13.52
C ASN A 371 -23.66 13.34 12.54
N VAL A 372 -23.22 13.52 11.30
CA VAL A 372 -23.99 14.17 10.24
C VAL A 372 -25.24 13.37 9.89
N LYS A 373 -25.16 12.04 9.91
CA LYS A 373 -26.31 11.14 9.73
C LYS A 373 -27.30 11.25 10.90
N GLN A 374 -26.80 11.31 12.14
CA GLN A 374 -27.63 11.56 13.32
C GLN A 374 -28.24 12.96 13.27
N GLU A 375 -27.48 14.00 12.91
CA GLU A 375 -27.99 15.36 12.71
C GLU A 375 -29.01 15.42 11.58
N LEU A 376 -28.83 14.65 10.49
CA LEU A 376 -29.80 14.52 9.41
C LEU A 376 -31.03 13.73 9.83
N GLU A 377 -30.88 12.71 10.65
CA GLU A 377 -31.99 11.93 11.20
C GLU A 377 -32.76 12.76 12.22
N VAL A 378 -32.08 13.57 13.02
CA VAL A 378 -32.66 14.57 13.91
C VAL A 378 -33.33 15.66 13.10
N LEU A 379 -32.70 16.22 12.07
CA LEU A 379 -33.30 17.22 11.18
C LEU A 379 -34.48 16.65 10.40
N LYS A 380 -34.42 15.39 9.98
CA LYS A 380 -35.54 14.68 9.37
C LYS A 380 -36.64 14.43 10.38
N SER A 381 -36.31 14.05 11.61
CA SER A 381 -37.28 13.89 12.68
C SER A 381 -37.91 15.23 13.05
N ILE A 382 -37.15 16.32 13.03
CA ILE A 382 -37.64 17.67 13.26
C ILE A 382 -38.45 18.14 12.05
N GLU A 383 -38.00 17.97 10.81
CA GLU A 383 -38.74 18.40 9.61
C GLU A 383 -40.04 17.59 9.41
N PHE A 384 -40.05 16.32 9.83
CA PHE A 384 -41.25 15.48 9.82
C PHE A 384 -42.09 15.56 11.11
N ALA A 385 -41.55 16.02 12.24
CA ALA A 385 -42.30 16.26 13.49
C ALA A 385 -42.65 17.75 13.71
N THR A 386 -42.07 18.69 12.96
CA THR A 386 -42.47 20.11 12.93
C THR A 386 -43.43 20.40 11.79
N GLY A 387 -43.67 19.41 10.92
CA GLY A 387 -44.77 19.42 9.95
C GLY A 387 -46.08 18.88 10.51
N ASP A 388 -46.07 18.28 11.70
CA ASP A 388 -47.24 17.69 12.35
C ASP A 388 -47.01 17.69 13.87
N ASP A 389 -47.76 18.55 14.56
CA ASP A 389 -47.83 18.78 16.02
C ASP A 389 -46.91 19.85 16.64
N ASP A 390 -47.55 21.01 16.85
CA ASP A 390 -47.28 21.92 17.96
C ASP A 390 -47.26 21.15 19.30
N ASP A 391 -46.23 21.48 20.09
CA ASP A 391 -46.16 21.47 21.56
C ASP A 391 -45.99 20.17 22.39
N GLU A 392 -45.07 20.30 23.35
CA GLU A 392 -44.84 19.51 24.57
C GLU A 392 -44.23 18.10 24.48
N ALA A 393 -42.89 18.00 24.39
CA ALA A 393 -42.11 16.97 25.12
C ALA A 393 -40.57 17.17 25.11
N THR A 394 -40.04 18.40 25.03
CA THR A 394 -38.59 18.68 25.15
C THR A 394 -38.15 18.85 26.60
N GLU A 395 -38.42 17.88 27.47
CA GLU A 395 -37.81 17.83 28.80
C GLU A 395 -37.83 16.38 29.30
N VAL A 396 -36.74 15.62 29.07
CA VAL A 396 -36.18 14.50 29.87
C VAL A 396 -35.12 13.81 28.98
N ALA A 397 -33.95 14.41 28.79
CA ALA A 397 -32.82 13.73 28.14
C ALA A 397 -31.44 14.29 28.52
N LEU A 398 -31.30 14.89 29.70
CA LEU A 398 -30.01 15.36 30.21
C LEU A 398 -29.80 14.89 31.66
N SER A 399 -29.51 13.60 31.82
CA SER A 399 -28.79 13.08 33.00
C SER A 399 -28.15 11.72 32.69
N GLN A 400 -26.81 11.77 32.55
CA GLN A 400 -25.79 10.76 32.87
C GLN A 400 -26.28 9.46 33.54
N ASN A 401 -25.76 8.26 33.26
CA ASN A 401 -24.34 7.92 33.13
C ASN A 401 -24.16 6.45 32.67
N ASN A 402 -23.21 6.24 31.77
CA ASN A 402 -22.19 5.18 31.81
C ASN A 402 -22.56 3.78 32.36
N ALA A 403 -22.92 2.84 31.46
CA ALA A 403 -22.61 1.43 31.65
C ALA A 403 -22.51 0.72 30.29
N SER A 404 -21.33 0.17 30.05
CA SER A 404 -21.00 -0.72 28.94
C SER A 404 -21.82 -2.02 28.96
N SER A 405 -22.17 -2.46 27.76
CA SER A 405 -22.44 -3.85 27.34
C SER A 405 -23.85 -4.43 27.53
N LYS A 406 -24.25 -5.13 26.45
CA LYS A 406 -25.32 -6.12 26.27
C LYS A 406 -26.74 -5.63 25.95
N GLY A 407 -27.05 -5.75 24.65
CA GLY A 407 -28.12 -6.66 24.21
C GLY A 407 -29.20 -5.99 23.37
N LYS A 408 -29.37 -6.50 22.15
CA LYS A 408 -30.43 -6.18 21.15
C LYS A 408 -31.89 -6.14 21.66
N GLY A 409 -32.15 -6.37 22.95
CA GLY A 409 -33.49 -6.34 23.56
C GLY A 409 -34.09 -4.94 23.72
N GLU A 410 -33.26 -3.92 23.96
CA GLU A 410 -33.75 -2.54 24.17
C GLU A 410 -34.35 -1.96 22.89
N THR A 411 -33.86 -2.33 21.70
CA THR A 411 -34.43 -1.85 20.43
C THR A 411 -35.83 -2.37 20.16
N LEU A 412 -36.12 -3.63 20.47
CA LEU A 412 -37.47 -4.20 20.28
C LEU A 412 -38.43 -3.69 21.34
N GLU A 413 -38.00 -3.58 22.59
CA GLU A 413 -38.80 -3.02 23.68
C GLU A 413 -39.09 -1.53 23.44
N GLN A 414 -38.12 -0.77 22.93
CA GLN A 414 -38.30 0.63 22.55
C GLN A 414 -39.21 0.80 21.33
N LEU A 415 -39.15 -0.11 20.34
CA LEU A 415 -40.05 -0.10 19.17
C LEU A 415 -41.48 -0.52 19.55
N LEU A 416 -41.63 -1.46 20.49
CA LEU A 416 -42.92 -1.83 21.05
C LEU A 416 -43.50 -0.72 21.93
N LEU A 417 -42.69 -0.01 22.72
CA LEU A 417 -43.12 1.16 23.48
C LEU A 417 -43.48 2.33 22.57
N ALA A 418 -42.70 2.58 21.50
CA ALA A 418 -43.02 3.59 20.50
C ALA A 418 -44.34 3.25 19.78
N ARG A 419 -44.56 1.98 19.42
CA ARG A 419 -45.81 1.52 18.82
C ARG A 419 -46.99 1.58 19.78
N ASN A 420 -46.80 1.24 21.05
CA ASN A 420 -47.84 1.33 22.08
C ASN A 420 -48.21 2.79 22.37
N LYS A 421 -47.24 3.70 22.41
CA LYS A 421 -47.45 5.14 22.51
C LYS A 421 -48.14 5.69 21.26
N LYS A 422 -47.73 5.27 20.07
CA LYS A 422 -48.39 5.65 18.81
C LYS A 422 -49.86 5.19 18.78
N LEU A 423 -50.13 3.95 19.14
CA LEU A 423 -51.50 3.44 19.25
C LEU A 423 -52.33 4.17 20.32
N SER A 424 -51.69 4.58 21.42
CA SER A 424 -52.35 5.37 22.46
C SER A 424 -52.68 6.78 21.96
N ASN A 425 -51.77 7.42 21.21
CA ASN A 425 -51.99 8.73 20.59
C ASN A 425 -53.04 8.67 19.49
N GLU A 426 -53.01 7.65 18.62
CA GLU A 426 -54.06 7.44 17.63
C GLU A 426 -55.42 7.25 18.32
N LEU A 427 -55.45 6.52 19.45
CA LEU A 427 -56.67 6.34 20.22
C LEU A 427 -57.16 7.64 20.88
N THR A 428 -56.27 8.52 21.36
CA THR A 428 -56.67 9.84 21.89
C THR A 428 -57.15 10.77 20.79
N VAL A 429 -56.47 10.83 19.64
CA VAL A 429 -56.90 11.61 18.46
C VAL A 429 -58.25 11.12 17.95
N MET A 430 -58.46 9.80 17.87
CA MET A 430 -59.76 9.23 17.49
C MET A 430 -60.85 9.56 18.52
N ARG A 431 -60.53 9.63 19.82
CA ARG A 431 -61.49 10.08 20.84
C ARG A 431 -61.82 11.56 20.73
N VAL A 432 -60.83 12.42 20.51
CA VAL A 432 -61.03 13.87 20.37
C VAL A 432 -61.79 14.19 19.09
N SER A 433 -61.44 13.56 17.96
CA SER A 433 -62.17 13.73 16.70
C SER A 433 -63.59 13.17 16.78
N HIS A 434 -63.81 12.07 17.51
CA HIS A 434 -65.15 11.58 17.78
C HIS A 434 -65.95 12.59 18.62
N GLN A 435 -65.34 13.18 19.65
CA GLN A 435 -65.97 14.22 20.45
C GLN A 435 -66.25 15.50 19.64
N ASP A 436 -65.33 15.94 18.78
CA ASP A 436 -65.52 17.10 17.90
C ASP A 436 -66.65 16.83 16.88
N LEU A 437 -66.65 15.66 16.23
CA LEU A 437 -67.76 15.24 15.36
C LEU A 437 -69.09 15.18 16.10
N GLN A 438 -69.09 14.70 17.34
CA GLN A 438 -70.29 14.64 18.17
C GLN A 438 -70.78 16.05 18.54
N THR A 439 -69.89 16.96 18.95
CA THR A 439 -70.26 18.35 19.24
C THR A 439 -70.74 19.10 18.00
N ARG A 440 -70.14 18.85 16.82
CA ARG A 440 -70.64 19.39 15.53
C ARG A 440 -72.01 18.82 15.18
N LEU A 441 -72.26 17.54 15.45
CA LEU A 441 -73.59 16.94 15.26
C LEU A 441 -74.62 17.57 16.18
N GLU A 442 -74.28 17.78 17.45
CA GLU A 442 -75.14 18.46 18.43
C GLU A 442 -75.42 19.91 18.00
N ALA A 443 -74.41 20.66 17.55
CA ALA A 443 -74.57 22.02 17.05
C ALA A 443 -75.44 22.08 15.79
N LEU A 444 -75.24 21.17 14.82
CA LEU A 444 -76.09 21.09 13.63
C LEU A 444 -77.54 20.70 13.95
N GLN A 445 -77.75 19.83 14.96
CA GLN A 445 -79.08 19.50 15.45
C GLN A 445 -79.74 20.71 16.11
N GLU A 446 -78.99 21.49 16.89
CA GLU A 446 -79.47 22.72 17.51
C GLU A 446 -79.82 23.78 16.45
N GLU A 447 -78.97 24.00 15.45
CA GLU A 447 -79.24 24.91 14.32
C GLU A 447 -80.47 24.45 13.52
N LEU A 448 -80.61 23.15 13.25
CA LEU A 448 -81.80 22.61 12.58
C LEU A 448 -83.06 22.84 13.42
N SER A 449 -82.96 22.69 14.75
CA SER A 449 -84.09 22.97 15.64
C SER A 449 -84.46 24.45 15.67
N ASN A 450 -83.48 25.35 15.70
CA ASN A 450 -83.66 26.79 15.71
C ASN A 450 -84.24 27.30 14.39
N THR A 451 -83.70 26.83 13.26
CA THR A 451 -84.22 27.17 11.92
C THR A 451 -85.62 26.64 11.70
N ASN A 452 -85.95 25.45 12.21
CA ASN A 452 -87.31 24.91 12.16
C ASN A 452 -88.28 25.73 13.03
N MET A 453 -87.85 26.16 14.22
CA MET A 453 -88.64 27.06 15.07
C MET A 453 -88.87 28.42 14.40
N ASP A 454 -87.86 29.00 13.75
CA ASP A 454 -88.01 30.28 13.05
C ASP A 454 -88.83 30.15 11.76
N LEU A 455 -88.75 29.01 11.06
CA LEU A 455 -89.66 28.69 9.95
C LEU A 455 -91.11 28.62 10.44
N GLU A 456 -91.35 27.97 11.58
CA GLU A 456 -92.69 27.86 12.16
C GLU A 456 -93.23 29.24 12.59
N LYS A 457 -92.40 30.07 13.25
CA LYS A 457 -92.75 31.47 13.55
C LYS A 457 -93.06 32.26 12.28
N SER A 458 -92.27 32.10 11.21
CA SER A 458 -92.51 32.78 9.94
C SER A 458 -93.79 32.29 9.27
N ARG A 459 -94.13 31.00 9.37
CA ARG A 459 -95.39 30.45 8.87
C ARG A 459 -96.58 31.02 9.63
N GLN A 460 -96.51 31.04 10.96
CA GLN A 460 -97.56 31.63 11.79
C GLN A 460 -97.73 33.12 11.50
N LEU A 461 -96.62 33.86 11.36
CA LEU A 461 -96.69 35.28 11.01
C LEU A 461 -97.29 35.48 9.62
N ASN A 462 -96.91 34.67 8.62
CA ASN A 462 -97.52 34.71 7.29
C ASN A 462 -99.00 34.36 7.35
N GLU A 463 -99.42 33.35 8.10
CA GLU A 463 -100.84 33.01 8.29
C GLU A 463 -101.60 34.18 8.93
N THR A 464 -101.02 34.85 9.93
CA THR A 464 -101.65 36.06 10.51
C THR A 464 -101.70 37.22 9.52
N LEU A 465 -100.66 37.43 8.70
CA LEU A 465 -100.64 38.46 7.67
C LEU A 465 -101.63 38.14 6.55
N GLU A 466 -101.77 36.88 6.16
CA GLU A 466 -102.77 36.43 5.20
C GLU A 466 -104.19 36.63 5.74
N ALA A 467 -104.44 36.28 7.00
CA ALA A 467 -105.73 36.53 7.65
C ALA A 467 -106.04 38.03 7.79
N ASP A 468 -105.05 38.85 8.14
CA ASP A 468 -105.21 40.31 8.24
C ASP A 468 -105.39 40.95 6.86
N LEU A 469 -104.66 40.49 5.82
CA LEU A 469 -104.88 40.93 4.44
C LEU A 469 -106.25 40.50 3.92
N GLU A 470 -106.69 39.29 4.24
CA GLU A 470 -108.05 38.85 3.91
C GLU A 470 -109.08 39.75 4.60
N LYS A 471 -108.88 40.10 5.88
CA LYS A 471 -109.74 41.03 6.59
C LYS A 471 -109.71 42.43 5.98
N VAL A 472 -108.54 42.96 5.62
CA VAL A 472 -108.41 44.26 4.93
C VAL A 472 -109.04 44.21 3.54
N GLN A 473 -108.95 43.09 2.81
CA GLN A 473 -109.58 42.94 1.50
C GLN A 473 -111.09 42.78 1.62
N GLN A 474 -111.60 42.09 2.64
CA GLN A 474 -113.02 42.02 3.00
C GLN A 474 -113.53 43.41 3.45
N GLU A 475 -112.76 44.15 4.24
CA GLU A 475 -113.09 45.53 4.63
C GLU A 475 -113.03 46.49 3.43
N ALA A 476 -112.04 46.36 2.53
CA ALA A 476 -111.94 47.17 1.32
C ALA A 476 -113.05 46.85 0.30
N THR A 477 -113.47 45.60 0.20
CA THR A 477 -114.63 45.19 -0.62
C THR A 477 -115.97 45.58 0.02
N ASN A 478 -116.05 45.67 1.35
CA ASN A 478 -117.26 46.14 2.07
C ASN A 478 -117.31 47.67 2.24
N ALA A 479 -116.18 48.39 2.19
CA ALA A 479 -116.10 49.84 2.33
C ALA A 479 -116.24 50.59 1.00
N PHE A 480 -116.04 49.92 -0.15
CA PHE A 480 -116.19 50.52 -1.47
C PHE A 480 -116.97 49.61 -2.41
N ASP A 481 -118.19 50.05 -2.74
CA ASP A 481 -119.05 49.48 -3.78
C ASP A 481 -118.29 49.44 -5.14
N PRO A 482 -118.37 48.36 -5.93
CA PRO A 482 -117.42 48.11 -7.01
C PRO A 482 -117.83 48.85 -8.28
N SER A 483 -117.45 50.11 -8.42
CA SER A 483 -117.54 50.80 -9.71
C SER A 483 -116.59 52.01 -9.84
N GLY A 484 -115.53 51.83 -10.64
CA GLY A 484 -114.54 52.86 -11.01
C GLY A 484 -113.33 52.86 -10.07
N MET A 485 -112.07 52.78 -10.50
CA MET A 485 -111.42 53.15 -11.74
C MET A 485 -110.08 52.41 -11.85
N SER A 486 -109.58 52.29 -13.08
CA SER A 486 -108.29 51.67 -13.41
C SER A 486 -107.13 52.69 -13.48
N VAL A 487 -105.91 52.14 -13.36
CA VAL A 487 -104.66 52.52 -14.09
C VAL A 487 -103.70 53.57 -13.48
N ALA A 488 -102.52 53.03 -13.11
CA ALA A 488 -101.14 53.53 -13.25
C ALA A 488 -100.59 54.73 -12.45
N GLY A 489 -99.34 54.54 -11.98
CA GLY A 489 -98.36 55.60 -11.66
C GLY A 489 -97.83 55.56 -10.21
N THR A 490 -96.65 55.00 -9.93
CA THR A 490 -95.32 55.68 -9.84
C THR A 490 -94.95 56.31 -8.47
N TYR A 491 -93.66 56.14 -8.12
CA TYR A 491 -92.78 56.95 -7.22
C TYR A 491 -92.45 56.46 -5.79
N VAL A 492 -91.27 55.83 -5.67
CA VAL A 492 -90.01 56.28 -5.02
C VAL A 492 -90.04 57.20 -3.77
N SER A 493 -89.10 56.90 -2.85
CA SER A 493 -88.42 57.77 -1.85
C SER A 493 -88.98 57.71 -0.41
N ARG A 494 -88.24 57.86 0.71
CA ARG A 494 -86.82 57.85 1.12
C ARG A 494 -86.81 58.15 2.64
N TYR A 495 -85.83 57.58 3.38
CA TYR A 495 -85.28 57.99 4.72
C TYR A 495 -86.16 57.78 5.99
N PRO A 496 -85.64 57.85 7.27
CA PRO A 496 -84.25 57.95 7.79
C PRO A 496 -83.86 57.15 9.09
N GLN A 497 -82.53 57.06 9.33
CA GLN A 497 -81.70 57.18 10.58
C GLN A 497 -82.08 56.60 11.96
N SER A 498 -81.09 55.96 12.63
CA SER A 498 -80.48 56.34 13.95
C SER A 498 -79.54 55.22 14.47
N SER A 499 -78.19 55.37 14.50
CA SER A 499 -77.30 55.90 15.57
C SER A 499 -76.91 54.92 16.70
N PHE A 500 -75.61 54.62 16.89
CA PHE A 500 -74.85 54.88 18.15
C PHE A 500 -73.36 54.44 18.10
N ALA A 501 -72.50 55.35 18.60
CA ALA A 501 -71.18 55.24 19.26
C ALA A 501 -69.91 54.61 18.64
N GLY A 502 -68.84 55.43 18.61
CA GLY A 502 -67.60 55.06 19.33
C GLY A 502 -66.24 55.20 18.63
N GLY A 503 -65.63 56.40 18.65
CA GLY A 503 -64.21 56.55 19.06
C GLY A 503 -63.04 56.50 18.07
N ARG A 504 -62.60 57.69 17.62
CA ARG A 504 -61.20 58.21 17.41
C ARG A 504 -60.21 57.46 16.48
N ARG A 505 -59.80 58.00 15.31
CA ARG A 505 -58.96 59.19 14.96
C ARG A 505 -57.44 58.91 14.88
N GLY A 506 -56.87 59.15 13.68
CA GLY A 506 -55.44 59.41 13.47
C GLY A 506 -55.04 59.44 11.99
N ARG A 507 -55.25 60.58 11.31
CA ARG A 507 -54.83 60.85 9.92
C ARG A 507 -53.74 61.91 9.93
N SER A 508 -52.67 61.72 9.14
CA SER A 508 -51.91 62.84 8.58
C SER A 508 -51.28 62.44 7.24
N SER A 509 -51.29 63.41 6.33
CA SER A 509 -51.08 63.35 4.88
C SER A 509 -49.63 63.68 4.47
N PRO A 510 -49.27 63.54 3.17
CA PRO A 510 -47.90 63.56 2.67
C PRO A 510 -47.48 64.93 2.11
N THR A 511 -46.21 65.33 2.26
CA THR A 511 -45.53 66.28 1.34
C THR A 511 -44.01 66.29 1.56
N SER A 512 -43.25 66.42 0.46
CA SER A 512 -41.91 67.04 0.36
C SER A 512 -40.71 66.29 0.99
N SER A 513 -39.47 66.33 0.49
CA SER A 513 -38.83 66.58 -0.79
C SER A 513 -37.32 66.52 -0.50
N ILE A 514 -36.52 65.97 -1.42
CA ILE A 514 -35.14 66.40 -1.74
C ILE A 514 -34.15 66.42 -0.56
N ILE A 515 -33.17 65.50 -0.56
CA ILE A 515 -31.76 65.85 -0.40
C ILE A 515 -30.89 64.66 -0.82
N SER A 516 -30.04 64.96 -1.80
CA SER A 516 -28.67 64.47 -2.03
C SER A 516 -28.39 62.97 -1.79
N GLY A 517 -28.08 62.15 -2.78
CA GLY A 517 -27.09 62.38 -3.82
C GLY A 517 -25.71 61.94 -3.32
N PHE A 518 -25.30 60.71 -3.64
CA PHE A 518 -23.96 60.43 -4.16
C PHE A 518 -23.92 59.06 -4.86
N ASP A 519 -23.64 59.18 -6.14
CA ASP A 519 -23.15 58.24 -7.16
C ASP A 519 -21.84 57.56 -6.68
N ASN A 520 -21.28 56.45 -7.20
CA ASN A 520 -21.21 55.98 -8.57
C ASN A 520 -20.52 54.59 -8.62
N SER A 521 -20.90 53.80 -9.64
CA SER A 521 -20.08 52.85 -10.44
C SER A 521 -19.26 51.74 -9.74
N SER A 522 -19.18 50.49 -10.19
CA SER A 522 -19.53 49.75 -11.42
C SER A 522 -19.00 48.32 -11.17
N GLN A 523 -19.64 47.20 -11.51
CA GLN A 523 -19.84 46.60 -12.83
C GLN A 523 -20.76 45.35 -12.68
N ALA A 524 -21.46 45.02 -13.78
CA ALA A 524 -22.50 44.00 -14.01
C ALA A 524 -22.04 42.52 -13.79
N PRO A 525 -22.86 41.44 -14.06
CA PRO A 525 -24.17 41.38 -14.73
C PRO A 525 -25.19 40.31 -14.21
N THR A 526 -26.34 40.19 -14.90
CA THR A 526 -27.14 38.97 -15.21
C THR A 526 -28.52 38.71 -14.54
N LEU A 527 -29.56 38.85 -15.39
CA LEU A 527 -30.60 37.84 -15.74
C LEU A 527 -31.78 37.49 -14.81
N ALA A 528 -32.12 38.27 -13.78
CA ALA A 528 -33.31 37.96 -12.93
C ALA A 528 -34.53 38.89 -13.12
N SER A 529 -34.43 39.98 -13.88
CA SER A 529 -35.41 41.08 -13.85
C SER A 529 -36.56 41.01 -14.89
N LEU A 530 -36.83 39.87 -15.53
CA LEU A 530 -37.84 39.79 -16.61
C LEU A 530 -38.94 38.72 -16.45
N ARG A 531 -39.17 38.15 -15.25
CA ARG A 531 -40.18 37.07 -15.11
C ARG A 531 -41.12 37.16 -13.91
N ALA A 532 -41.57 38.36 -13.54
CA ALA A 532 -42.70 38.48 -12.62
C ALA A 532 -43.47 39.78 -12.87
N GLY A 533 -44.29 39.79 -13.93
CA GLY A 533 -45.30 40.81 -14.17
C GLY A 533 -46.48 40.17 -14.88
N GLY A 534 -47.62 40.04 -14.18
CA GLY A 534 -48.90 39.67 -14.80
C GLY A 534 -49.87 38.92 -13.89
N GLY A 535 -50.75 39.67 -13.20
CA GLY A 535 -52.19 39.36 -13.18
C GLY A 535 -52.76 38.46 -12.08
N GLY A 536 -53.14 39.06 -10.95
CA GLY A 536 -54.49 39.01 -10.37
C GLY A 536 -55.07 37.70 -9.80
N VAL A 537 -55.04 37.57 -8.47
CA VAL A 537 -56.18 37.17 -7.61
C VAL A 537 -55.97 37.84 -6.22
N GLU A 538 -57.06 38.31 -5.61
CA GLU A 538 -57.14 39.00 -4.32
C GLU A 538 -56.63 38.21 -3.09
N PRO A 539 -56.34 38.91 -1.96
CA PRO A 539 -55.59 38.36 -0.84
C PRO A 539 -56.51 37.77 0.25
N MET A 540 -56.30 36.50 0.59
CA MET A 540 -56.62 35.99 1.93
C MET A 540 -55.31 35.79 2.70
N GLY A 541 -55.35 36.18 3.98
CA GLY A 541 -54.21 36.34 4.86
C GLY A 541 -53.32 35.10 5.01
N GLY A 542 -52.02 35.37 5.09
CA GLY A 542 -50.96 34.38 5.29
C GLY A 542 -49.59 35.01 5.10
N GLY A 543 -49.23 35.95 5.98
CA GLY A 543 -47.90 36.57 5.98
C GLY A 543 -46.85 35.57 6.46
N SER A 544 -46.15 34.91 5.52
CA SER A 544 -44.84 34.29 5.75
C SER A 544 -43.95 34.64 4.57
N GLY A 545 -43.25 35.76 4.71
CA GLY A 545 -42.39 36.31 3.68
C GLY A 545 -41.16 35.42 3.48
N ILE A 546 -40.92 35.03 2.24
CA ILE A 546 -39.69 34.37 1.79
C ILE A 546 -38.45 35.28 1.97
N LEU A 547 -38.66 36.59 2.13
CA LEU A 547 -37.63 37.62 2.34
C LEU A 547 -36.88 37.48 3.68
N PRO A 548 -37.53 37.32 4.84
CA PRO A 548 -36.87 36.98 6.10
C PRO A 548 -35.96 35.75 5.99
N MET A 549 -36.42 34.69 5.30
CA MET A 549 -35.65 33.45 5.10
C MET A 549 -34.43 33.68 4.20
N ILE A 550 -34.58 34.40 3.09
CA ILE A 550 -33.48 34.76 2.19
C ILE A 550 -32.48 35.70 2.88
N THR A 551 -32.96 36.61 3.73
CA THR A 551 -32.09 37.51 4.51
C THR A 551 -31.27 36.72 5.53
N ALA A 552 -31.90 35.77 6.24
CA ALA A 552 -31.21 34.87 7.16
C ALA A 552 -30.21 33.96 6.44
N GLN A 553 -30.54 33.44 5.25
CA GLN A 553 -29.62 32.66 4.44
C GLN A 553 -28.41 33.50 3.98
N ARG A 554 -28.65 34.72 3.47
CA ARG A 554 -27.59 35.66 3.09
C ARG A 554 -26.67 35.98 4.27
N ASP A 555 -27.22 36.21 5.46
CA ASP A 555 -26.42 36.56 6.63
C ASP A 555 -25.61 35.35 7.13
N ARG A 556 -26.13 34.12 6.99
CA ARG A 556 -25.37 32.87 7.21
C ARG A 556 -24.24 32.70 6.20
N PHE A 557 -24.49 32.96 4.92
CA PHE A 557 -23.42 32.92 3.90
C PHE A 557 -22.35 33.98 4.13
N LYS A 558 -22.74 35.18 4.54
CA LYS A 558 -21.80 36.25 4.89
C LYS A 558 -20.95 35.87 6.11
N LYS A 559 -21.56 35.26 7.13
CA LYS A 559 -20.85 34.74 8.30
C LYS A 559 -19.87 33.64 7.91
N ARG A 560 -20.31 32.65 7.12
CA ARG A 560 -19.45 31.56 6.64
C ARG A 560 -18.29 32.09 5.77
N ASN A 561 -18.55 33.10 4.94
CA ASN A 561 -17.49 33.72 4.14
C ASN A 561 -16.47 34.46 5.03
N SER A 562 -16.92 35.16 6.08
CA SER A 562 -15.99 35.79 7.03
C SER A 562 -15.19 34.78 7.86
N GLU A 563 -15.78 33.63 8.21
CA GLU A 563 -15.09 32.53 8.89
C GLU A 563 -14.04 31.90 7.98
N LEU A 564 -14.37 31.66 6.71
CA LEU A 564 -13.43 31.15 5.70
C LEU A 564 -12.30 32.15 5.42
N GLU A 565 -12.58 33.45 5.35
CA GLU A 565 -11.55 34.48 5.21
C GLU A 565 -10.62 34.51 6.45
N ALA A 566 -11.16 34.34 7.65
CA ALA A 566 -10.37 34.26 8.89
C ALA A 566 -9.51 32.98 8.96
N GLU A 567 -10.06 31.83 8.57
CA GLU A 567 -9.30 30.57 8.47
C GLU A 567 -8.20 30.64 7.41
N LEU A 568 -8.49 31.27 6.27
CA LEU A 568 -7.51 31.53 5.22
C LEU A 568 -6.38 32.43 5.75
N GLN A 569 -6.70 33.52 6.43
CA GLN A 569 -5.69 34.39 7.07
C GLN A 569 -4.86 33.64 8.12
N LYS A 570 -5.49 32.80 8.95
CA LYS A 570 -4.79 31.96 9.92
C LYS A 570 -3.85 30.96 9.23
N SER A 571 -4.28 30.34 8.14
CA SER A 571 -3.43 29.45 7.35
C SER A 571 -2.21 30.19 6.78
N TYR A 572 -2.40 31.41 6.24
CA TYR A 572 -1.29 32.22 5.75
C TYR A 572 -0.32 32.61 6.87
N GLN A 573 -0.81 32.94 8.06
CA GLN A 573 0.03 33.21 9.22
C GLN A 573 0.83 31.98 9.66
N THR A 574 0.20 30.80 9.71
CA THR A 574 0.92 29.55 10.05
C THR A 574 1.99 29.20 9.02
N VAL A 575 1.70 29.33 7.72
CA VAL A 575 2.67 29.11 6.64
C VAL A 575 3.82 30.12 6.74
N SER A 576 3.53 31.39 7.06
CA SER A 576 4.57 32.41 7.27
C SER A 576 5.45 32.06 8.47
N SER A 577 4.84 31.65 9.59
CA SER A 577 5.56 31.22 10.81
C SER A 577 6.47 30.02 10.53
N LEU A 578 5.93 28.96 9.92
CA LEU A 578 6.70 27.77 9.56
C LEU A 578 7.82 28.08 8.57
N ARG A 579 7.61 29.01 7.63
CA ARG A 579 8.67 29.47 6.73
C ARG A 579 9.78 30.20 7.49
N SER A 580 9.45 31.05 8.46
CA SER A 580 10.45 31.70 9.31
C SER A 580 11.20 30.72 10.21
N GLU A 581 10.50 29.72 10.75
CA GLU A 581 11.09 28.66 11.58
C GLU A 581 12.03 27.76 10.76
N ILE A 582 11.62 27.34 9.56
CA ILE A 582 12.48 26.62 8.62
C ILE A 582 13.72 27.47 8.28
N GLY A 583 13.57 28.77 8.06
CA GLY A 583 14.69 29.68 7.82
C GLY A 583 15.65 29.78 9.01
N ALA A 584 15.12 29.86 10.23
CA ALA A 584 15.90 29.85 11.46
C ALA A 584 16.64 28.52 11.65
N LEU A 585 15.94 27.39 11.54
CA LEU A 585 16.54 26.06 11.63
C LEU A 585 17.57 25.80 10.53
N GLN A 586 17.37 26.31 9.31
CA GLN A 586 18.39 26.21 8.26
C GLN A 586 19.65 27.01 8.61
N LYS A 587 19.49 28.20 9.18
CA LYS A 587 20.62 29.03 9.64
C LYS A 587 21.36 28.37 10.81
N ASP A 588 20.63 27.83 11.78
CA ASP A 588 21.21 27.15 12.93
C ASP A 588 21.91 25.86 12.53
N ASN A 589 21.34 25.08 11.60
CA ASN A 589 22.00 23.89 11.05
C ASN A 589 23.29 24.24 10.30
N LEU A 590 23.32 25.37 9.58
CA LEU A 590 24.54 25.86 8.93
C LEU A 590 25.59 26.30 9.96
N ASP A 591 25.19 27.00 11.03
CA ASP A 591 26.10 27.41 12.13
C ASP A 591 26.64 26.20 12.91
N LEU A 592 25.82 25.17 13.14
CA LEU A 592 26.24 23.89 13.71
C LEU A 592 27.23 23.16 12.79
N TYR A 593 26.98 23.16 11.49
CA TYR A 593 27.91 22.59 10.51
C TYR A 593 29.23 23.35 10.49
N GLU A 594 29.20 24.69 10.53
CA GLU A 594 30.37 25.55 10.68
C GLU A 594 31.16 25.20 11.93
N LYS A 595 30.53 25.20 13.10
CA LYS A 595 31.17 24.84 14.39
C LYS A 595 31.76 23.44 14.37
N THR A 596 31.04 22.46 13.82
CA THR A 596 31.51 21.08 13.70
C THR A 596 32.73 20.99 12.79
N ARG A 597 32.72 21.71 11.67
CA ARG A 597 33.88 21.80 10.76
C ARG A 597 35.04 22.53 11.39
N TYR A 598 34.81 23.60 12.16
CA TYR A 598 35.85 24.28 12.93
C TYR A 598 36.48 23.35 13.96
N VAL A 599 35.68 22.62 14.75
CA VAL A 599 36.18 21.64 15.73
C VAL A 599 36.89 20.46 15.06
N SER A 600 36.37 19.95 13.94
CA SER A 600 37.00 18.89 13.15
C SER A 600 38.33 19.36 12.56
N SER A 601 38.37 20.57 11.99
CA SER A 601 39.60 21.17 11.45
C SER A 601 40.62 21.49 12.54
N TYR A 602 40.17 21.91 13.73
CA TYR A 602 41.03 22.14 14.89
C TYR A 602 41.60 20.84 15.45
N ASN A 603 40.79 19.78 15.55
CA ASN A 603 41.24 18.43 15.92
C ASN A 603 42.16 17.80 14.86
N ALA A 604 41.95 18.11 13.57
CA ALA A 604 42.81 17.67 12.49
C ALA A 604 44.17 18.40 12.50
N VAL A 605 44.21 19.70 12.82
CA VAL A 605 45.45 20.48 12.94
C VAL A 605 46.26 20.06 14.18
N ASN A 606 45.60 19.63 15.27
CA ASN A 606 46.28 19.13 16.47
C ASN A 606 46.84 17.70 16.31
N ARG A 607 46.55 17.01 15.19
CA ARG A 607 47.23 15.78 14.75
C ARG A 607 48.16 16.15 13.58
N GLY A 608 49.47 16.25 13.85
CA GLY A 608 50.48 16.55 12.83
C GLY A 608 50.44 15.60 11.61
N PRO A 609 51.01 16.01 10.47
CA PRO A 609 50.82 15.32 9.20
C PRO A 609 51.62 14.02 9.18
N ALA A 610 50.94 12.88 9.29
CA ALA A 610 51.50 11.57 9.02
C ALA A 610 50.72 10.90 7.88
N SER A 611 51.48 10.59 6.84
CA SER A 611 51.13 9.89 5.61
C SER A 611 50.43 8.55 5.84
N SER A 612 49.44 8.31 4.98
CA SER A 612 48.74 7.07 4.64
C SER A 612 49.40 5.76 5.10
N ALA A 613 48.94 5.20 6.23
CA ALA A 613 48.96 3.77 6.50
C ALA A 613 48.09 3.41 7.71
N SER A 614 47.19 2.44 7.51
CA SER A 614 46.50 1.62 8.52
C SER A 614 45.46 2.30 9.44
N SER A 615 44.22 1.85 9.32
CA SER A 615 43.17 2.05 10.34
C SER A 615 42.75 0.69 10.90
N TYR A 616 43.60 0.12 11.74
CA TYR A 616 43.21 -0.81 12.79
C TYR A 616 43.89 -0.32 14.08
N ALA A 617 43.22 0.59 14.78
CA ALA A 617 43.64 1.03 16.10
C ALA A 617 42.39 1.24 16.96
N THR A 618 42.19 0.30 17.86
CA THR A 618 41.24 0.36 18.98
C THR A 618 41.64 1.50 19.92
N ASN A 619 40.75 2.48 20.14
CA ASN A 619 40.94 3.56 21.10
C ASN A 619 39.89 3.41 22.24
N PRO A 620 40.24 3.57 23.53
CA PRO A 620 39.41 3.11 24.66
C PRO A 620 38.54 4.20 25.29
N ASN A 621 38.04 5.19 24.53
CA ASN A 621 37.27 6.31 25.09
C ASN A 621 35.85 6.39 24.48
N PRO A 622 34.77 6.09 25.23
CA PRO A 622 33.42 5.87 24.68
C PRO A 622 32.63 7.15 24.35
N SER A 623 33.23 8.33 24.40
CA SER A 623 32.54 9.62 24.19
C SER A 623 33.13 10.49 23.06
N ALA A 624 34.15 9.99 22.33
CA ALA A 624 34.62 10.65 21.12
C ALA A 624 33.92 10.04 19.90
N ILE A 625 32.90 10.73 19.37
CA ILE A 625 32.30 10.36 18.09
C ILE A 625 33.34 10.59 17.00
N ASN A 626 33.97 9.49 16.58
CA ASN A 626 34.87 9.45 15.45
C ASN A 626 33.98 9.56 14.19
N MET A 627 33.81 10.78 13.68
CA MET A 627 33.25 11.02 12.34
C MET A 627 34.26 10.51 11.31
N GLY A 628 34.31 9.18 11.15
CA GLY A 628 35.01 8.51 10.08
C GLY A 628 34.29 8.77 8.76
N ASP A 629 35.09 8.97 7.72
CA ASP A 629 34.76 9.22 6.31
C ASP A 629 34.04 8.03 5.62
N GLY A 630 33.04 7.47 6.28
CA GLY A 630 32.29 6.29 5.85
C GLY A 630 30.80 6.53 5.96
N GLY A 631 30.24 7.23 4.97
CA GLY A 631 28.79 7.43 4.84
C GLY A 631 28.32 8.86 5.10
N GLY A 632 28.73 9.81 4.25
CA GLY A 632 28.15 11.15 4.26
C GLY A 632 26.65 11.09 3.96
N SER A 633 25.83 11.27 4.99
CA SER A 633 24.38 11.44 4.86
C SER A 633 24.08 12.55 3.85
N ALA A 634 23.06 12.38 3.01
CA ALA A 634 22.64 13.39 2.03
C ALA A 634 22.43 14.79 2.65
N VAL A 635 22.11 14.81 3.95
CA VAL A 635 21.98 16.01 4.77
C VAL A 635 23.32 16.76 4.92
N ASP A 636 24.41 16.05 5.17
CA ASP A 636 25.76 16.61 5.30
C ASP A 636 26.25 17.21 3.97
N THR A 637 25.99 16.50 2.85
CA THR A 637 26.31 17.02 1.50
C THR A 637 25.51 18.27 1.15
N LYS A 638 24.25 18.37 1.60
CA LYS A 638 23.39 19.54 1.37
C LYS A 638 23.88 20.76 2.16
N TYR A 639 24.16 20.62 3.44
CA TYR A 639 24.66 21.72 4.27
C TYR A 639 26.10 22.10 3.93
N ARG A 640 26.93 21.14 3.52
CA ARG A 640 28.27 21.39 2.94
C ARG A 640 28.20 22.27 1.69
N SER A 641 27.33 21.93 0.73
CA SER A 641 27.19 22.70 -0.50
C SER A 641 26.62 24.10 -0.24
N ALA A 642 25.66 24.23 0.68
CA ALA A 642 25.10 25.51 1.10
C ALA A 642 26.14 26.38 1.80
N TYR A 643 26.96 25.80 2.68
CA TYR A 643 28.09 26.46 3.33
C TYR A 643 29.17 26.92 2.33
N GLU A 644 29.61 26.05 1.42
CA GLU A 644 30.61 26.37 0.39
C GLU A 644 30.11 27.47 -0.58
N SER A 645 28.80 27.50 -0.84
CA SER A 645 28.17 28.56 -1.64
C SER A 645 28.11 29.91 -0.91
N ASN A 646 27.97 29.92 0.41
CA ASN A 646 28.00 31.13 1.24
C ASN A 646 29.44 31.63 1.49
N LEU A 647 30.42 30.73 1.52
CA LEU A 647 31.83 31.06 1.77
C LEU A 647 32.55 31.62 0.53
N SER A 648 32.08 31.31 -0.69
CA SER A 648 32.75 31.67 -1.95
C SER A 648 31.95 32.65 -2.83
N PRO A 649 31.95 33.96 -2.51
CA PRO A 649 31.28 34.98 -3.34
C PRO A 649 31.77 35.00 -4.80
N PHE A 650 33.00 34.56 -5.06
CA PHE A 650 33.58 34.46 -6.42
C PHE A 650 33.12 33.22 -7.21
N ALA A 651 32.74 32.12 -6.57
CA ALA A 651 32.19 30.95 -7.27
C ALA A 651 30.76 31.22 -7.74
N ALA A 652 29.96 31.90 -6.91
CA ALA A 652 28.65 32.41 -7.28
C ALA A 652 28.73 33.41 -8.45
N PHE A 653 29.80 34.23 -8.50
CA PHE A 653 30.06 35.14 -9.61
C PHE A 653 30.42 34.40 -10.91
N ARG A 654 31.37 33.45 -10.91
CA ARG A 654 31.67 32.60 -12.09
C ARG A 654 30.47 31.77 -12.57
N GLY A 655 29.65 31.29 -11.65
CA GLY A 655 28.40 30.57 -11.97
C GLY A 655 27.38 31.48 -12.67
N ARG A 656 27.24 32.73 -12.21
CA ARG A 656 26.35 33.73 -12.83
C ARG A 656 26.89 34.25 -14.15
N GLU A 657 28.20 34.42 -14.30
CA GLU A 657 28.84 34.80 -15.57
C GLU A 657 28.74 33.69 -16.61
N SER A 658 29.02 32.44 -16.26
CA SER A 658 28.86 31.29 -17.17
C SER A 658 27.40 31.07 -17.57
N ALA A 659 26.44 31.31 -16.68
CA ALA A 659 25.01 31.30 -17.00
C ALA A 659 24.58 32.47 -17.92
N ARG A 660 25.17 33.66 -17.75
CA ARG A 660 24.98 34.80 -18.67
C ARG A 660 25.63 34.55 -20.03
N ALA A 661 26.82 33.94 -20.08
CA ALA A 661 27.45 33.49 -21.31
C ALA A 661 26.58 32.45 -22.04
N MET A 662 26.01 31.49 -21.30
CA MET A 662 25.02 30.54 -21.85
C MET A 662 23.71 31.17 -22.33
N LYS A 663 23.34 32.34 -21.84
CA LYS A 663 22.17 33.10 -22.29
C LYS A 663 22.47 33.98 -23.51
N ARG A 664 23.74 34.31 -23.78
CA ARG A 664 24.19 35.08 -24.95
C ARG A 664 24.44 34.24 -26.20
N MET A 665 24.56 32.92 -26.07
CA MET A 665 24.76 32.00 -27.21
C MET A 665 23.46 31.77 -28.00
N HIS A 666 23.59 31.70 -29.33
CA HIS A 666 22.46 31.48 -30.24
C HIS A 666 21.77 30.13 -29.96
N LEU A 667 20.46 30.00 -30.21
CA LEU A 667 19.70 28.78 -29.95
C LEU A 667 20.32 27.51 -30.58
N PHE A 668 20.88 27.61 -31.79
CA PHE A 668 21.61 26.52 -32.46
C PHE A 668 22.90 26.15 -31.75
N GLU A 669 23.67 27.13 -31.29
CA GLU A 669 24.90 26.92 -30.52
C GLU A 669 24.60 26.26 -29.16
N ARG A 670 23.46 26.61 -28.53
CA ARG A 670 22.99 25.95 -27.30
C ARG A 670 22.58 24.50 -27.55
N MET A 671 21.99 24.20 -28.71
CA MET A 671 21.67 22.83 -29.12
C MET A 671 22.95 22.03 -29.36
N ILE A 672 23.90 22.59 -30.10
CA ILE A 672 25.22 21.97 -30.38
C ILE A 672 25.97 21.72 -29.08
N LEU A 673 26.03 22.67 -28.15
CA LEU A 673 26.70 22.48 -26.87
C LEU A 673 26.03 21.42 -25.99
N ARG A 674 24.70 21.28 -26.05
CA ARG A 674 23.99 20.18 -25.36
C ARG A 674 24.30 18.83 -25.99
N VAL A 675 24.29 18.74 -27.32
CA VAL A 675 24.64 17.51 -28.05
C VAL A 675 26.11 17.15 -27.82
N THR A 676 27.01 18.12 -27.87
CA THR A 676 28.45 17.93 -27.64
C THR A 676 28.72 17.49 -26.21
N LYS A 677 28.10 18.14 -25.22
CA LYS A 677 28.20 17.69 -23.82
C LYS A 677 27.64 16.29 -23.63
N PHE A 678 26.50 15.96 -24.24
CA PHE A 678 25.90 14.64 -24.15
C PHE A 678 26.79 13.54 -24.76
N VAL A 679 27.45 13.83 -25.89
CA VAL A 679 28.39 12.92 -26.57
C VAL A 679 29.72 12.77 -25.81
N LEU A 680 30.16 13.79 -25.09
CA LEU A 680 31.42 13.76 -24.31
C LEU A 680 31.24 13.32 -22.85
N GLN A 681 30.01 13.24 -22.34
CA GLN A 681 29.75 12.97 -20.93
C GLN A 681 30.02 11.51 -20.54
N THR A 682 29.86 10.55 -21.45
CA THR A 682 30.02 9.12 -21.13
C THR A 682 30.94 8.40 -22.12
N ARG A 683 31.68 7.41 -21.63
CA ARG A 683 32.60 6.61 -22.48
C ARG A 683 31.86 5.84 -23.57
N THR A 684 30.61 5.44 -23.31
CA THR A 684 29.74 4.73 -24.25
C THR A 684 29.20 5.65 -25.35
N SER A 685 28.74 6.87 -25.02
CA SER A 685 28.27 7.84 -26.02
C SER A 685 29.40 8.27 -26.96
N ARG A 686 30.63 8.41 -26.45
CA ARG A 686 31.82 8.68 -27.27
C ARG A 686 32.11 7.56 -28.28
N ASN A 687 32.01 6.29 -27.86
CA ASN A 687 32.26 5.15 -28.74
C ASN A 687 31.16 4.99 -29.82
N ILE A 688 29.90 5.24 -29.46
CA ILE A 688 28.77 5.21 -30.40
C ILE A 688 28.90 6.34 -31.44
N PHE A 689 29.28 7.54 -31.02
CA PHE A 689 29.51 8.66 -31.94
C PHE A 689 30.69 8.41 -32.89
N ALA A 690 31.78 7.81 -32.41
CA ALA A 690 32.89 7.39 -33.26
C ALA A 690 32.46 6.33 -34.29
N GLY A 691 31.65 5.35 -33.87
CA GLY A 691 31.06 4.36 -34.79
C GLY A 691 30.13 4.98 -35.83
N TYR A 692 29.30 5.95 -35.43
CA TYR A 692 28.44 6.70 -36.34
C TYR A 692 29.24 7.49 -37.39
N LEU A 693 30.30 8.20 -36.98
CA LEU A 693 31.18 8.90 -37.90
C LEU A 693 31.84 7.94 -38.90
N LEU A 694 32.31 6.79 -38.43
CA LEU A 694 32.93 5.77 -39.27
C LEU A 694 31.92 5.17 -40.26
N ALA A 695 30.69 4.86 -39.82
CA ALA A 695 29.60 4.41 -40.69
C ALA A 695 29.21 5.44 -41.74
N LEU A 696 29.19 6.74 -41.39
CA LEU A 696 28.94 7.82 -42.33
C LEU A 696 30.05 7.90 -43.38
N HIS A 697 31.32 7.75 -42.99
CA HIS A 697 32.42 7.69 -43.95
C HIS A 697 32.27 6.47 -44.88
N PHE A 698 31.94 5.29 -44.35
CA PHE A 698 31.66 4.11 -45.18
C PHE A 698 30.50 4.33 -46.15
N MET A 699 29.42 4.99 -45.71
CA MET A 699 28.29 5.33 -46.56
C MET A 699 28.70 6.30 -47.67
N VAL A 700 29.46 7.35 -47.35
CA VAL A 700 29.95 8.32 -48.35
C VAL A 700 30.90 7.64 -49.33
N PHE A 701 31.81 6.78 -48.87
CA PHE A 701 32.68 5.97 -49.74
C PHE A 701 31.87 5.01 -50.61
N TYR A 702 30.82 4.39 -50.08
CA TYR A 702 29.93 3.53 -50.85
C TYR A 702 29.13 4.32 -51.89
N PHE A 703 28.64 5.52 -51.55
CA PHE A 703 27.97 6.40 -52.51
C PHE A 703 28.93 6.90 -53.59
N LEU A 704 30.16 7.29 -53.25
CA LEU A 704 31.18 7.65 -54.23
C LEU A 704 31.55 6.46 -55.11
N PHE A 705 31.77 5.28 -54.54
CA PHE A 705 32.10 4.06 -55.27
C PHE A 705 30.95 3.61 -56.20
N SER A 706 29.70 3.67 -55.72
CA SER A 706 28.53 3.34 -56.55
C SER A 706 28.26 4.40 -57.63
N TYR A 707 28.55 5.68 -57.36
CA TYR A 707 28.45 6.74 -58.35
C TYR A 707 29.54 6.59 -59.43
N GLU A 708 30.77 6.28 -59.03
CA GLU A 708 31.90 6.02 -59.94
C GLU A 708 31.71 4.71 -60.74
N ALA A 709 31.14 3.67 -60.13
CA ALA A 709 30.73 2.45 -60.83
C ALA A 709 29.56 2.67 -61.81
N SER A 710 28.65 3.62 -61.51
CA SER A 710 27.56 4.01 -62.43
C SER A 710 28.04 4.92 -63.56
N ALA A 711 29.06 5.76 -63.30
CA ALA A 711 29.68 6.65 -64.29
C ALA A 711 30.70 5.91 -65.19
N GLY A 712 31.26 4.79 -64.75
CA GLY A 712 32.20 3.96 -65.51
C GLY A 712 31.61 3.23 -66.73
N ALA A 713 30.28 3.27 -66.93
CA ALA A 713 29.62 2.72 -68.12
C ALA A 713 29.51 3.73 -69.29
N ALA A 714 29.87 5.00 -69.08
CA ALA A 714 29.84 6.02 -70.11
C ALA A 714 31.02 6.97 -69.96
N VAL A 715 32.12 6.71 -70.68
CA VAL A 715 32.85 7.67 -71.52
C VAL A 715 34.13 7.02 -72.08
N VAL A 716 34.23 7.13 -73.40
CA VAL A 716 35.28 6.64 -74.30
C VAL A 716 36.13 7.86 -74.73
N VAL A 717 37.46 7.69 -74.68
CA VAL A 717 38.53 8.35 -75.49
C VAL A 717 38.95 9.82 -75.18
N GLY A 718 40.26 9.99 -74.93
CA GLY A 718 41.01 11.24 -75.21
C GLY A 718 42.27 11.45 -74.34
N PRO A 719 43.51 11.65 -74.88
CA PRO A 719 44.75 11.24 -74.20
C PRO A 719 45.69 12.36 -73.66
N SER A 720 46.74 11.89 -72.96
CA SER A 720 48.14 12.42 -72.79
C SER A 720 48.50 13.45 -71.68
N VAL A 721 49.07 12.95 -70.56
CA VAL A 721 50.53 12.93 -70.15
C VAL A 721 51.30 14.29 -70.16
N PRO A 722 52.29 14.57 -69.28
CA PRO A 722 52.49 14.35 -67.82
C PRO A 722 53.18 15.57 -67.12
N GLY A 723 53.45 15.51 -65.81
CA GLY A 723 54.50 16.34 -65.19
C GLY A 723 54.25 16.75 -63.74
N GLY A 724 55.02 16.19 -62.80
CA GLY A 724 55.21 16.76 -61.46
C GLY A 724 56.09 18.02 -61.48
N PRO A 725 56.68 18.49 -60.36
CA PRO A 725 56.57 18.04 -58.98
C PRO A 725 56.20 19.15 -57.97
N VAL A 726 56.06 18.74 -56.71
CA VAL A 726 55.96 19.53 -55.46
C VAL A 726 57.15 20.51 -55.34
N PRO A 727 56.95 21.73 -54.79
CA PRO A 727 57.45 21.98 -53.43
C PRO A 727 56.55 22.89 -52.57
N GLY A 728 56.41 22.52 -51.31
CA GLY A 728 56.92 23.30 -50.18
C GLY A 728 56.17 24.57 -49.71
N PRO A 729 56.19 24.84 -48.40
CA PRO A 729 55.27 25.73 -47.71
C PRO A 729 55.87 27.14 -47.52
N GLU A 730 55.03 28.16 -47.31
CA GLU A 730 55.40 29.33 -46.49
C GLU A 730 54.15 30.19 -46.17
N ASP A 731 53.85 30.21 -44.87
CA ASP A 731 53.68 31.39 -44.04
C ASP A 731 52.75 32.56 -44.41
N ALA A 732 51.85 32.76 -43.44
CA ALA A 732 51.69 34.01 -42.69
C ALA A 732 51.18 35.26 -43.44
N ALA A 733 49.90 35.48 -43.15
CA ALA A 733 49.47 36.63 -42.34
C ALA A 733 49.30 37.99 -43.03
N ALA A 734 48.04 38.42 -42.87
CA ALA A 734 47.62 39.77 -42.52
C ALA A 734 47.50 40.78 -43.66
N TRP A 735 46.93 41.91 -43.29
CA TRP A 735 46.42 43.04 -44.09
C TRP A 735 45.00 42.85 -44.62
N HIS A 736 44.04 43.73 -44.35
CA HIS A 736 43.89 44.80 -43.37
C HIS A 736 42.44 45.27 -43.56
N ASN A 737 41.79 45.58 -42.43
CA ASN A 737 40.79 46.61 -42.17
C ASN A 737 39.73 47.06 -43.20
N GLU A 738 38.52 47.16 -42.65
CA GLU A 738 37.60 48.33 -42.65
C GLU A 738 37.15 48.79 -44.06
N ASP A 739 35.87 48.96 -44.35
CA ASP A 739 35.00 49.88 -43.64
C ASP A 739 33.52 49.76 -44.07
N GLU A 740 32.66 50.33 -43.22
CA GLU A 740 31.38 50.97 -43.52
C GLU A 740 30.19 50.17 -44.10
N GLY A 741 29.27 49.85 -43.17
CA GLY A 741 27.91 50.41 -43.08
C GLY A 741 27.19 50.88 -44.35
N THR A 742 25.96 50.38 -44.54
CA THR A 742 24.71 51.17 -44.50
C THR A 742 23.50 50.31 -44.89
N SER A 743 22.59 50.13 -43.92
CA SER A 743 21.11 50.10 -44.00
C SER A 743 20.51 49.07 -43.07
#